data_AF-A0A7X9GB91-F1
#
_entry.id   AF-A0A7X9GB91-F1
#
_cell.length_a   1.000
_cell.length_b   1.000
_cell.length_c   1.000
_cell.angle_alpha   90.00
_cell.angle_beta   90.00
_cell.angle_gamma   90.00
#
_symmetry.space_group_name_H-M   'P 1'
#
loop_
_entity.id
_entity.type
_entity.pdbx_description
1 polymer ?
#
loop_
_entity_poly.entity_id
_entity_poly.type
_entity_poly.pdbx_seq_one_letter_code
_entity_poly.pdbx_strand_id
1 'polypeptide(L)'
;KDQSDNFLKHVKEGDYALIHGDIVYDTYNKEVSLMLKSLELIQENIREDNEPNKRIELHLHTQMSAMDGVSHTKDLIQRAIDWGHEAITITDHAVVQAFPDAMDMGKEIKIIYGVEAYMINDKKEIVNGNLEGRKFDDFVVLDIETTGLSPKNNKITEIGAIKIINGEIAESYSQLINPGVVIPELIVKLTGITDEMVAEKPNISEVLPSFKEFIGDSVLVAHNATFDMGFIRENFKAINVSIDNPVLDTLELSRAVFPRLKSHKLNLIAKHLKVDLLNHHRAVDDALATANILLKILEMVQDKKFQNLSELNTLKSSAEITKGDMYHTIILAKNQSGLKDLYKLISDSHINYFHRKPRMPKSIITKLRKNLLIGSACEAGELYKAIIRNKPSSEINEIVSFYDYLEIQPLGNNEHLIRDGIVKNREELELINRRIYDLGKRHNKLVVATGDVHFLDKEDEIYRRILMSGQKFSDADLQPPLYFRTTSEMLDEFSYLGEEIAEEVVILNTIKINNIIEECIPIPKGTFPPKIEGADEELRTISEEMAINKYGNPLPEIVRTRLERELDSIIKNGYAVMYIIAQKLVSKSIEDGYLVGSRGSVGSSFAATMSGITEVNPLPPHYICAKCKKTEFFVDGSIASGFDLPDKFCPECGELYVKDGQNIPFEVFLGFEGDKEPDIDLNFAGEYQLKAHKYTEHLFGEGK
;
A
#
# COMPACT_ATOMS: atom_id res chain seq x y z
N LYS A 1 -52.68 -0.34 0.18
CA LYS A 1 -52.03 -0.01 1.47
C LYS A 1 -51.87 -1.29 2.29
N ASP A 2 -52.95 -1.94 2.69
CA ASP A 2 -52.91 -3.18 3.49
C ASP A 2 -52.00 -4.31 2.94
N GLN A 3 -51.97 -4.54 1.62
CA GLN A 3 -51.06 -5.53 1.02
C GLN A 3 -49.59 -5.10 1.02
N SER A 4 -49.32 -3.81 0.83
CA SER A 4 -47.96 -3.25 0.86
C SER A 4 -47.41 -3.24 2.28
N ASP A 5 -48.23 -2.85 3.25
CA ASP A 5 -47.86 -2.83 4.67
C ASP A 5 -47.63 -4.27 5.18
N ASN A 6 -48.41 -5.24 4.67
CA ASN A 6 -48.21 -6.66 4.97
C ASN A 6 -46.93 -7.21 4.33
N PHE A 7 -46.59 -6.82 3.10
CA PHE A 7 -45.34 -7.19 2.44
C PHE A 7 -44.12 -6.68 3.22
N LEU A 8 -44.07 -5.38 3.52
CA LEU A 8 -42.97 -4.75 4.25
C LEU A 8 -42.80 -5.27 5.68
N LYS A 9 -43.84 -5.88 6.26
CA LYS A 9 -43.78 -6.51 7.58
C LYS A 9 -43.11 -7.89 7.55
N HIS A 10 -43.23 -8.63 6.45
CA HIS A 10 -42.79 -10.03 6.35
C HIS A 10 -41.57 -10.24 5.45
N VAL A 11 -41.27 -9.28 4.56
CA VAL A 11 -40.11 -9.30 3.69
C VAL A 11 -39.19 -8.16 4.10
N LYS A 12 -37.94 -8.50 4.42
CA LYS A 12 -36.89 -7.56 4.81
C LYS A 12 -35.75 -7.60 3.81
N GLU A 13 -34.93 -6.56 3.84
CA GLU A 13 -33.66 -6.55 3.12
C GLU A 13 -32.79 -7.72 3.61
N GLY A 14 -32.24 -8.49 2.68
CA GLY A 14 -31.50 -9.74 2.94
C GLY A 14 -32.32 -11.03 2.82
N ASP A 15 -33.65 -10.96 2.70
CA ASP A 15 -34.47 -12.16 2.50
C ASP A 15 -34.37 -12.69 1.06
N TYR A 16 -34.26 -14.02 0.92
CA TYR A 16 -34.33 -14.71 -0.36
C TYR A 16 -35.74 -15.21 -0.60
N ALA A 17 -36.25 -15.03 -1.80
CA ALA A 17 -37.63 -15.40 -2.13
C ALA A 17 -37.77 -16.01 -3.52
N LEU A 18 -38.54 -17.08 -3.60
CA LEU A 18 -39.07 -17.58 -4.86
C LEU A 18 -40.36 -16.82 -5.18
N ILE A 19 -40.37 -16.10 -6.30
CA ILE A 19 -41.50 -15.26 -6.70
C ILE A 19 -42.13 -15.75 -8.01
N HIS A 20 -43.45 -15.65 -8.10
CA HIS A 20 -44.22 -15.96 -9.30
C HIS A 20 -45.18 -14.81 -9.61
N GLY A 21 -45.29 -14.43 -10.87
CA GLY A 21 -46.07 -13.27 -11.29
C GLY A 21 -46.12 -13.09 -12.80
N ASP A 22 -46.84 -12.06 -13.24
CA ASP A 22 -46.90 -11.69 -14.65
C ASP A 22 -45.87 -10.59 -14.96
N ILE A 23 -45.15 -10.73 -16.08
CA ILE A 23 -44.24 -9.69 -16.57
C ILE A 23 -45.05 -8.67 -17.38
N VAL A 24 -45.05 -7.41 -16.96
CA VAL A 24 -45.74 -6.31 -17.63
C VAL A 24 -44.79 -5.14 -17.86
N TYR A 25 -45.02 -4.37 -18.92
CA TYR A 25 -44.31 -3.11 -19.11
C TYR A 25 -45.07 -2.01 -18.36
N ASP A 26 -44.48 -1.49 -17.28
CA ASP A 26 -45.04 -0.38 -16.51
C ASP A 26 -44.79 0.93 -17.26
N THR A 27 -45.85 1.51 -17.82
CA THR A 27 -45.76 2.76 -18.58
C THR A 27 -45.44 4.00 -17.73
N TYR A 28 -45.66 3.95 -16.41
CA TYR A 28 -45.34 5.05 -15.51
C TYR A 28 -43.84 5.05 -15.16
N ASN A 29 -43.31 3.90 -14.73
CA ASN A 29 -41.89 3.74 -14.40
C ASN A 29 -41.00 3.54 -15.66
N LYS A 30 -41.62 3.23 -16.81
CA LYS A 30 -40.98 2.95 -18.11
C LYS A 30 -40.03 1.76 -18.08
N GLU A 31 -40.33 0.77 -17.26
CA GLU A 31 -39.53 -0.43 -17.06
C GLU A 31 -40.38 -1.70 -17.14
N VAL A 32 -39.72 -2.85 -17.29
CA VAL A 32 -40.37 -4.15 -17.20
C VAL A 32 -40.50 -4.50 -15.72
N SER A 33 -41.72 -4.71 -15.25
CA SER A 33 -42.02 -5.00 -13.86
C SER A 33 -42.70 -6.35 -13.72
N LEU A 34 -42.45 -7.05 -12.61
CA LEU A 34 -43.15 -8.27 -12.25
C LEU A 34 -44.34 -7.94 -11.35
N MET A 35 -45.56 -8.22 -11.81
CA MET A 35 -46.76 -8.19 -10.99
C MET A 35 -46.82 -9.46 -10.14
N LEU A 36 -46.36 -9.34 -8.90
CA LEU A 36 -46.27 -10.44 -7.94
C LEU A 36 -47.66 -11.09 -7.67
N LYS A 37 -47.76 -12.40 -7.90
CA LYS A 37 -48.94 -13.22 -7.58
C LYS A 37 -48.73 -14.08 -6.33
N SER A 38 -47.53 -14.63 -6.17
CA SER A 38 -47.15 -15.39 -4.99
C SER A 38 -45.67 -15.22 -4.67
N LEU A 39 -45.34 -15.33 -3.39
CA LEU A 39 -44.00 -15.22 -2.84
C LEU A 39 -43.82 -16.29 -1.76
N GLU A 40 -42.71 -16.99 -1.81
CA GLU A 40 -42.26 -17.93 -0.79
C GLU A 40 -40.86 -17.54 -0.35
N LEU A 41 -40.66 -17.29 0.95
CA LEU A 41 -39.33 -17.06 1.49
C LEU A 41 -38.57 -18.38 1.49
N ILE A 42 -37.38 -18.36 0.92
CA ILE A 42 -36.49 -19.51 0.82
C ILE A 42 -35.19 -19.22 1.57
N GLN A 43 -34.50 -20.27 1.97
CA GLN A 43 -33.11 -20.11 2.40
C GLN A 43 -32.22 -20.00 1.17
N GLU A 44 -31.25 -19.09 1.24
CA GLU A 44 -30.22 -19.00 0.23
C GLU A 44 -29.37 -20.28 0.22
N ASN A 45 -29.01 -20.76 -0.96
CA ASN A 45 -27.92 -21.73 -1.10
C ASN A 45 -26.58 -21.01 -0.93
N ILE A 46 -26.17 -20.82 0.32
CA ILE A 46 -24.87 -20.23 0.64
C ILE A 46 -23.79 -21.25 0.24
N ARG A 47 -22.70 -20.78 -0.37
CA ARG A 47 -21.56 -21.65 -0.68
C ARG A 47 -20.97 -22.18 0.62
N GLU A 48 -20.85 -23.50 0.76
CA GLU A 48 -20.31 -24.16 1.95
C GLU A 48 -18.92 -24.75 1.68
N ASP A 49 -18.06 -24.73 2.70
CA ASP A 49 -16.80 -25.45 2.71
C ASP A 49 -17.00 -26.75 3.51
N ASN A 50 -17.01 -27.89 2.83
CA ASN A 50 -17.27 -29.20 3.42
C ASN A 50 -15.98 -30.02 3.68
N GLU A 51 -14.80 -29.46 3.43
CA GLU A 51 -13.53 -30.17 3.64
C GLU A 51 -13.26 -30.36 5.14
N PRO A 52 -12.91 -31.55 5.65
CA PRO A 52 -12.65 -31.74 7.08
C PRO A 52 -11.47 -30.91 7.61
N ASN A 53 -10.41 -30.77 6.81
CA ASN A 53 -9.26 -29.92 7.13
C ASN A 53 -9.38 -28.61 6.34
N LYS A 54 -9.33 -27.48 7.02
CA LYS A 54 -9.57 -26.17 6.40
C LYS A 54 -8.28 -25.50 5.95
N ARG A 55 -8.31 -24.87 4.78
CA ARG A 55 -7.26 -23.94 4.36
C ARG A 55 -7.29 -22.65 5.16
N ILE A 56 -6.25 -21.82 4.98
CA ILE A 56 -6.21 -20.45 5.47
C ILE A 56 -5.84 -19.57 4.29
N GLU A 57 -6.67 -18.56 4.00
CA GLU A 57 -6.34 -17.57 2.98
C GLU A 57 -5.24 -16.62 3.47
N LEU A 58 -4.16 -16.53 2.70
CA LEU A 58 -2.96 -15.75 3.02
C LEU A 58 -2.77 -14.53 2.10
N HIS A 59 -3.62 -14.37 1.08
CA HIS A 59 -3.58 -13.27 0.12
C HIS A 59 -5.00 -12.82 -0.22
N LEU A 60 -5.43 -11.71 0.38
CA LEU A 60 -6.81 -11.21 0.30
C LEU A 60 -6.87 -9.69 0.39
N HIS A 61 -7.65 -9.13 -0.51
CA HIS A 61 -7.94 -7.71 -0.69
C HIS A 61 -9.38 -7.43 -0.24
N THR A 62 -9.52 -6.38 0.54
CA THR A 62 -10.81 -5.83 0.97
C THR A 62 -11.17 -4.64 0.08
N GLN A 63 -12.34 -4.05 0.32
CA GLN A 63 -12.72 -2.76 -0.26
C GLN A 63 -11.69 -1.61 -0.03
N MET A 64 -10.75 -1.77 0.90
CA MET A 64 -9.69 -0.78 1.16
C MET A 64 -8.56 -0.84 0.12
N SER A 65 -8.47 -1.91 -0.68
CA SER A 65 -7.69 -1.94 -1.92
C SER A 65 -8.37 -1.06 -2.97
N ALA A 66 -8.05 0.24 -2.93
CA ALA A 66 -8.75 1.28 -3.65
C ALA A 66 -8.94 0.97 -5.14
N MET A 67 -10.20 1.02 -5.59
CA MET A 67 -10.63 0.76 -6.97
C MET A 67 -10.30 -0.66 -7.49
N ASP A 68 -10.13 -1.63 -6.59
CA ASP A 68 -9.78 -3.01 -6.95
C ASP A 68 -10.59 -4.05 -6.17
N GLY A 69 -10.38 -4.14 -4.85
CA GLY A 69 -11.19 -5.00 -3.99
C GLY A 69 -12.58 -4.40 -3.78
N VAL A 70 -13.61 -5.25 -3.72
CA VAL A 70 -15.03 -4.79 -3.67
C VAL A 70 -15.80 -5.27 -2.45
N SER A 71 -15.36 -6.34 -1.77
CA SER A 71 -16.07 -6.88 -0.62
C SER A 71 -15.71 -6.18 0.69
N HIS A 72 -16.71 -6.00 1.56
CA HIS A 72 -16.48 -5.46 2.89
C HIS A 72 -15.64 -6.43 3.73
N THR A 73 -14.75 -5.87 4.55
CA THR A 73 -13.83 -6.63 5.41
C THR A 73 -14.57 -7.61 6.32
N LYS A 74 -15.68 -7.17 6.93
CA LYS A 74 -16.45 -8.00 7.88
C LYS A 74 -17.13 -9.18 7.20
N ASP A 75 -17.62 -9.03 5.96
CA ASP A 75 -18.27 -10.11 5.20
C ASP A 75 -17.28 -11.21 4.82
N LEU A 76 -16.07 -10.82 4.39
CA LEU A 76 -14.98 -11.77 4.10
C LEU A 76 -14.58 -12.58 5.34
N ILE A 77 -14.44 -11.92 6.49
CA ILE A 77 -14.10 -12.57 7.76
C ILE A 77 -15.24 -13.47 8.23
N GLN A 78 -16.48 -13.00 8.12
CA GLN A 78 -17.67 -13.80 8.47
C GLN A 78 -17.72 -15.08 7.63
N ARG A 79 -17.46 -14.99 6.32
CA ARG A 79 -17.42 -16.18 5.46
C ARG A 79 -16.35 -17.19 5.90
N ALA A 80 -15.18 -16.74 6.32
CA ALA A 80 -14.14 -17.62 6.85
C ALA A 80 -14.57 -18.30 8.17
N ILE A 81 -15.27 -17.57 9.05
CA ILE A 81 -15.86 -18.13 10.28
C ILE A 81 -16.92 -19.19 9.93
N ASP A 82 -17.82 -18.89 9.02
CA ASP A 82 -18.90 -19.80 8.59
C ASP A 82 -18.34 -21.08 7.95
N TRP A 83 -17.20 -20.96 7.25
CA TRP A 83 -16.46 -22.10 6.68
C TRP A 83 -15.54 -22.81 7.68
N GLY A 84 -15.46 -22.35 8.92
CA GLY A 84 -14.66 -22.95 9.98
C GLY A 84 -13.15 -22.80 9.80
N HIS A 85 -12.69 -21.81 9.03
CA HIS A 85 -11.25 -21.52 8.88
C HIS A 85 -10.68 -21.04 10.22
N GLU A 86 -9.47 -21.49 10.58
CA GLU A 86 -8.86 -21.13 11.88
C GLU A 86 -8.31 -19.70 11.92
N ALA A 87 -8.03 -19.13 10.74
CA ALA A 87 -7.50 -17.78 10.58
C ALA A 87 -7.87 -17.21 9.20
N ILE A 88 -7.76 -15.89 9.06
CA ILE A 88 -7.88 -15.18 7.78
C ILE A 88 -6.87 -14.02 7.74
N THR A 89 -6.33 -13.75 6.56
CA THR A 89 -5.31 -12.70 6.35
C THR A 89 -5.92 -11.49 5.65
N ILE A 90 -5.47 -10.29 6.02
CA ILE A 90 -5.78 -9.03 5.32
C ILE A 90 -4.49 -8.49 4.70
N THR A 91 -4.45 -8.34 3.37
CA THR A 91 -3.25 -7.93 2.60
C THR A 91 -3.56 -6.88 1.54
N ASP A 92 -4.29 -5.83 1.90
CA ASP A 92 -4.65 -4.77 0.96
C ASP A 92 -3.43 -4.13 0.26
N HIS A 93 -3.66 -3.55 -0.93
CA HIS A 93 -2.61 -2.93 -1.73
C HIS A 93 -1.98 -1.72 -1.02
N ALA A 94 -0.80 -1.95 -0.46
CA ALA A 94 0.05 -0.98 0.22
C ALA A 94 -0.58 -0.21 1.40
N VAL A 95 -1.79 -0.57 1.83
CA VAL A 95 -2.52 0.08 2.93
C VAL A 95 -3.00 -0.95 3.94
N VAL A 96 -3.36 -0.49 5.14
CA VAL A 96 -3.85 -1.32 6.26
C VAL A 96 -5.13 -0.76 6.87
N GLN A 97 -5.91 -0.04 6.06
CA GLN A 97 -7.10 0.69 6.51
C GLN A 97 -8.24 -0.25 6.94
N ALA A 98 -8.21 -1.51 6.53
CA ALA A 98 -9.15 -2.54 6.96
C ALA A 98 -8.86 -3.12 8.36
N PHE A 99 -7.70 -2.83 8.96
CA PHE A 99 -7.31 -3.40 10.25
C PHE A 99 -8.26 -3.09 11.41
N PRO A 100 -8.85 -1.88 11.55
CA PRO A 100 -9.85 -1.61 12.58
C PRO A 100 -11.09 -2.51 12.44
N ASP A 101 -11.64 -2.61 11.23
CA ASP A 101 -12.80 -3.46 10.95
C ASP A 101 -12.51 -4.94 11.18
N ALA A 102 -11.29 -5.39 10.84
CA ALA A 102 -10.86 -6.76 11.07
C ALA A 102 -10.66 -7.05 12.57
N MET A 103 -10.12 -6.09 13.33
CA MET A 103 -9.93 -6.21 14.78
C MET A 103 -11.25 -6.41 15.53
N ASP A 104 -12.34 -5.78 15.08
CA ASP A 104 -13.67 -5.96 15.67
C ASP A 104 -14.11 -7.43 15.68
N MET A 105 -13.70 -8.21 14.67
CA MET A 105 -14.05 -9.63 14.50
C MET A 105 -12.99 -10.58 15.06
N GLY A 106 -11.83 -10.07 15.49
CA GLY A 106 -10.67 -10.87 15.93
C GLY A 106 -10.89 -11.70 17.21
N LYS A 107 -12.05 -11.59 17.87
CA LYS A 107 -12.43 -12.46 18.99
C LYS A 107 -12.96 -13.82 18.54
N GLU A 108 -13.47 -13.91 17.31
CA GLU A 108 -14.14 -15.11 16.78
C GLU A 108 -13.20 -15.93 15.90
N ILE A 109 -12.24 -15.26 15.26
CA ILE A 109 -11.23 -15.87 14.39
C ILE A 109 -9.91 -15.12 14.51
N LYS A 110 -8.79 -15.83 14.35
CA LYS A 110 -7.47 -15.19 14.33
C LYS A 110 -7.30 -14.38 13.04
N ILE A 111 -6.99 -13.10 13.19
CA ILE A 111 -6.65 -12.23 12.06
C ILE A 111 -5.14 -12.18 11.86
N ILE A 112 -4.68 -12.44 10.64
CA ILE A 112 -3.30 -12.23 10.22
C ILE A 112 -3.20 -10.88 9.53
N TYR A 113 -2.47 -9.95 10.14
CA TYR A 113 -2.32 -8.59 9.65
C TYR A 113 -1.14 -8.48 8.69
N GLY A 114 -1.41 -8.11 7.44
CA GLY A 114 -0.39 -7.95 6.42
C GLY A 114 -0.69 -6.83 5.43
N VAL A 115 0.10 -6.79 4.38
CA VAL A 115 -0.05 -5.86 3.25
C VAL A 115 0.50 -6.51 2.00
N GLU A 116 -0.11 -6.27 0.85
CA GLU A 116 0.57 -6.49 -0.43
C GLU A 116 1.36 -5.23 -0.78
N ALA A 117 2.68 -5.31 -0.64
CA ALA A 117 3.58 -4.19 -0.83
C ALA A 117 4.02 -4.05 -2.30
N TYR A 118 4.08 -2.81 -2.77
CA TYR A 118 4.77 -2.45 -4.00
C TYR A 118 6.29 -2.36 -3.75
N MET A 119 6.96 -3.50 -3.71
CA MET A 119 8.40 -3.59 -3.49
C MET A 119 9.19 -3.10 -4.71
N ILE A 120 10.30 -2.40 -4.47
CA ILE A 120 11.27 -2.04 -5.51
C ILE A 120 12.67 -2.54 -5.17
N ASN A 121 13.38 -3.01 -6.19
CA ASN A 121 14.78 -3.40 -6.07
C ASN A 121 15.67 -2.16 -6.14
N ASP A 122 16.08 -1.66 -4.98
CA ASP A 122 16.93 -0.48 -4.82
C ASP A 122 18.43 -0.81 -4.73
N LYS A 123 18.78 -2.08 -4.97
CA LYS A 123 20.16 -2.60 -5.01
C LYS A 123 20.46 -3.35 -6.31
N LYS A 124 19.97 -2.90 -7.46
CA LYS A 124 20.41 -3.49 -8.73
C LYS A 124 21.90 -3.24 -8.92
N GLU A 125 22.65 -4.31 -9.09
CA GLU A 125 24.05 -4.25 -9.45
C GLU A 125 24.20 -3.77 -10.89
N ILE A 126 25.23 -2.94 -11.11
CA ILE A 126 25.61 -2.46 -12.44
C ILE A 126 26.20 -3.61 -13.26
N VAL A 127 26.96 -4.49 -12.60
CA VAL A 127 27.58 -5.67 -13.20
C VAL A 127 27.26 -6.90 -12.36
N ASN A 128 26.80 -7.97 -13.00
CA ASN A 128 26.44 -9.25 -12.37
C ASN A 128 27.22 -10.42 -13.02
N GLY A 129 27.44 -11.50 -12.27
CA GLY A 129 28.10 -12.74 -12.74
C GLY A 129 29.55 -12.89 -12.27
N ASN A 130 30.24 -13.95 -12.73
CA ASN A 130 31.61 -14.23 -12.29
C ASN A 130 32.65 -13.35 -13.00
N LEU A 131 33.19 -12.37 -12.28
CA LEU A 131 34.15 -11.38 -12.79
C LEU A 131 35.62 -11.78 -12.58
N GLU A 132 35.92 -12.95 -12.00
CA GLU A 132 37.30 -13.38 -11.75
C GLU A 132 38.12 -13.45 -13.04
N GLY A 133 39.30 -12.81 -13.04
CA GLY A 133 40.24 -12.82 -14.15
C GLY A 133 39.82 -12.02 -15.39
N ARG A 134 38.71 -11.25 -15.33
CA ARG A 134 38.23 -10.42 -16.45
C ARG A 134 38.90 -9.06 -16.47
N LYS A 135 39.35 -8.62 -17.65
CA LYS A 135 39.89 -7.28 -17.86
C LYS A 135 38.76 -6.25 -17.91
N PHE A 136 39.07 -5.03 -17.50
CA PHE A 136 38.12 -3.91 -17.45
C PHE A 136 37.79 -3.32 -18.83
N ASP A 137 38.48 -3.73 -19.89
CA ASP A 137 38.43 -3.07 -21.19
C ASP A 137 37.93 -3.98 -22.34
N ASP A 138 37.56 -5.22 -22.02
CA ASP A 138 37.14 -6.24 -23.00
C ASP A 138 35.64 -6.54 -22.85
N PHE A 139 34.82 -6.00 -23.75
CA PHE A 139 33.36 -6.08 -23.70
C PHE A 139 32.77 -6.54 -25.02
N VAL A 140 31.59 -7.16 -24.95
CA VAL A 140 30.73 -7.32 -26.12
C VAL A 140 29.39 -6.68 -25.82
N VAL A 141 29.15 -5.54 -26.46
CA VAL A 141 27.93 -4.76 -26.33
C VAL A 141 26.91 -5.29 -27.32
N LEU A 142 25.70 -5.62 -26.88
CA LEU A 142 24.69 -6.26 -27.70
C LEU A 142 23.34 -5.55 -27.54
N ASP A 143 22.55 -5.68 -28.60
CA ASP A 143 21.17 -5.25 -28.71
C ASP A 143 20.45 -6.24 -29.65
N ILE A 144 19.15 -6.46 -29.42
CA ILE A 144 18.35 -7.36 -30.24
C ILE A 144 17.02 -6.73 -30.65
N GLU A 145 16.54 -7.16 -31.81
CA GLU A 145 15.16 -6.90 -32.23
C GLU A 145 14.36 -8.20 -32.22
N THR A 146 13.09 -8.13 -31.83
CA THR A 146 12.27 -9.32 -31.57
C THR A 146 10.85 -9.18 -32.09
N THR A 147 10.15 -10.30 -32.27
CA THR A 147 8.73 -10.33 -32.67
C THR A 147 7.76 -10.03 -31.52
N GLY A 148 8.25 -9.60 -30.35
CA GLY A 148 7.45 -9.31 -29.16
C GLY A 148 8.27 -9.33 -27.87
N LEU A 149 7.61 -9.32 -26.71
CA LEU A 149 8.26 -9.09 -25.41
C LEU A 149 8.62 -10.35 -24.62
N SER A 150 8.12 -11.53 -25.01
CA SER A 150 8.35 -12.79 -24.30
C SER A 150 9.53 -13.57 -24.92
N PRO A 151 10.65 -13.78 -24.20
CA PRO A 151 11.77 -14.59 -24.68
C PRO A 151 11.40 -15.99 -25.15
N LYS A 152 10.36 -16.58 -24.53
CA LYS A 152 9.95 -17.96 -24.74
C LYS A 152 8.97 -18.13 -25.91
N ASN A 153 8.13 -17.13 -26.14
CA ASN A 153 7.07 -17.20 -27.15
C ASN A 153 7.37 -16.39 -28.40
N ASN A 154 8.18 -15.34 -28.29
CA ASN A 154 8.61 -14.52 -29.41
C ASN A 154 9.99 -14.97 -29.91
N LYS A 155 10.36 -14.46 -31.08
CA LYS A 155 11.57 -14.84 -31.82
C LYS A 155 12.44 -13.63 -32.05
N ILE A 156 13.75 -13.84 -32.13
CA ILE A 156 14.71 -12.80 -32.47
C ILE A 156 14.67 -12.58 -33.99
N THR A 157 14.63 -11.33 -34.42
CA THR A 157 14.66 -10.91 -35.84
C THR A 157 15.99 -10.27 -36.23
N GLU A 158 16.73 -9.71 -35.28
CA GLU A 158 18.08 -9.19 -35.51
C GLU A 158 18.94 -9.33 -34.24
N ILE A 159 20.22 -9.63 -34.40
CA ILE A 159 21.24 -9.47 -33.36
C ILE A 159 22.28 -8.46 -33.86
N GLY A 160 22.50 -7.43 -33.06
CA GLY A 160 23.61 -6.50 -33.21
C GLY A 160 24.56 -6.63 -32.04
N ALA A 161 25.87 -6.69 -32.31
CA ALA A 161 26.87 -6.64 -31.25
C ALA A 161 28.15 -5.93 -31.68
N ILE A 162 28.81 -5.28 -30.73
CA ILE A 162 30.05 -4.53 -30.90
C ILE A 162 31.07 -5.04 -29.88
N LYS A 163 32.21 -5.50 -30.38
CA LYS A 163 33.32 -5.99 -29.58
C LYS A 163 34.28 -4.84 -29.30
N ILE A 164 34.54 -4.63 -28.02
CA ILE A 164 35.49 -3.65 -27.51
C ILE A 164 36.68 -4.43 -26.95
N ILE A 165 37.89 -4.07 -27.35
CA ILE A 165 39.13 -4.67 -26.85
C ILE A 165 40.08 -3.53 -26.49
N ASN A 166 40.60 -3.53 -25.26
CA ASN A 166 41.45 -2.45 -24.73
C ASN A 166 40.83 -1.05 -24.90
N GLY A 167 39.51 -0.93 -24.74
CA GLY A 167 38.79 0.35 -24.81
C GLY A 167 38.55 0.90 -26.23
N GLU A 168 38.93 0.15 -27.27
CA GLU A 168 38.67 0.50 -28.66
C GLU A 168 37.68 -0.48 -29.29
N ILE A 169 36.85 0.03 -30.20
CA ILE A 169 35.92 -0.80 -30.99
C ILE A 169 36.75 -1.61 -31.98
N ALA A 170 36.74 -2.94 -31.81
CA ALA A 170 37.56 -3.86 -32.59
C ALA A 170 36.78 -4.53 -33.72
N GLU A 171 35.54 -4.95 -33.45
CA GLU A 171 34.74 -5.77 -34.38
C GLU A 171 33.25 -5.50 -34.19
N SER A 172 32.47 -5.67 -35.27
CA SER A 172 31.00 -5.58 -35.23
C SER A 172 30.37 -6.85 -35.78
N TYR A 173 29.31 -7.31 -35.13
CA TYR A 173 28.45 -8.42 -35.54
C TYR A 173 27.05 -7.88 -35.82
N SER A 174 26.50 -8.18 -36.99
CA SER A 174 25.14 -7.78 -37.36
C SER A 174 24.52 -8.89 -38.19
N GLN A 175 23.42 -9.46 -37.69
CA GLN A 175 22.75 -10.56 -38.35
C GLN A 175 21.23 -10.41 -38.24
N LEU A 176 20.58 -10.17 -39.38
CA LEU A 176 19.14 -10.38 -39.52
C LEU A 176 18.86 -11.88 -39.48
N ILE A 177 17.78 -12.27 -38.82
CA ILE A 177 17.42 -13.66 -38.54
C ILE A 177 16.02 -13.91 -39.06
N ASN A 178 15.83 -15.03 -39.76
CA ASN A 178 14.49 -15.51 -40.07
C ASN A 178 13.84 -16.07 -38.79
N PRO A 179 12.80 -15.42 -38.23
CA PRO A 179 12.17 -15.87 -36.99
C PRO A 179 11.31 -17.14 -37.20
N GLY A 180 11.04 -17.54 -38.44
CA GLY A 180 10.18 -18.67 -38.78
C GLY A 180 8.70 -18.45 -38.48
N VAL A 181 8.32 -17.21 -38.15
CA VAL A 181 6.96 -16.78 -37.83
C VAL A 181 6.71 -15.41 -38.46
N VAL A 182 5.44 -15.07 -38.72
CA VAL A 182 5.07 -13.74 -39.23
C VAL A 182 5.40 -12.67 -38.19
N ILE A 183 6.06 -11.59 -38.61
CA ILE A 183 6.36 -10.46 -37.74
C ILE A 183 5.09 -9.61 -37.58
N PRO A 184 4.60 -9.37 -36.34
CA PRO A 184 3.41 -8.55 -36.12
C PRO A 184 3.57 -7.13 -36.68
N GLU A 185 2.52 -6.57 -37.31
CA GLU A 185 2.57 -5.25 -37.97
C GLU A 185 3.03 -4.12 -37.02
N LEU A 186 2.67 -4.21 -35.73
CA LEU A 186 3.14 -3.26 -34.72
C LEU A 186 4.66 -3.29 -34.54
N ILE A 187 5.27 -4.47 -34.57
CA ILE A 187 6.72 -4.65 -34.49
C ILE A 187 7.38 -4.11 -35.76
N VAL A 188 6.82 -4.42 -36.94
CA VAL A 188 7.32 -3.87 -38.22
C VAL A 188 7.34 -2.35 -38.19
N LYS A 189 6.30 -1.70 -37.63
CA LYS A 189 6.25 -0.24 -37.47
C LYS A 189 7.30 0.31 -36.49
N LEU A 190 7.68 -0.50 -35.51
CA LEU A 190 8.62 -0.10 -34.47
C LEU A 190 10.08 -0.29 -34.92
N THR A 191 10.39 -1.43 -35.52
CA THR A 191 11.76 -1.82 -35.88
C THR A 191 12.11 -1.57 -37.35
N GLY A 192 11.10 -1.45 -38.21
CA GLY A 192 11.28 -1.38 -39.65
C GLY A 192 11.68 -2.71 -40.30
N ILE A 193 11.81 -3.80 -39.53
CA ILE A 193 12.15 -5.14 -40.05
C ILE A 193 10.88 -5.80 -40.58
N THR A 194 10.84 -6.07 -41.89
CA THR A 194 9.71 -6.74 -42.54
C THR A 194 9.96 -8.23 -42.76
N ASP A 195 8.90 -9.02 -42.96
CA ASP A 195 9.02 -10.45 -43.29
C ASP A 195 9.88 -10.67 -44.56
N GLU A 196 9.80 -9.78 -45.55
CA GLU A 196 10.61 -9.86 -46.78
C GLU A 196 12.11 -9.67 -46.51
N MET A 197 12.48 -8.85 -45.52
CA MET A 197 13.88 -8.61 -45.17
C MET A 197 14.55 -9.84 -44.55
N VAL A 198 13.77 -10.66 -43.84
CA VAL A 198 14.26 -11.80 -43.07
C VAL A 198 14.00 -13.15 -43.73
N ALA A 199 13.16 -13.23 -44.76
CA ALA A 199 12.76 -14.50 -45.41
C ALA A 199 13.95 -15.39 -45.82
N GLU A 200 14.98 -14.81 -46.44
CA GLU A 200 16.17 -15.52 -46.94
C GLU A 200 17.37 -15.47 -45.96
N LYS A 201 17.12 -15.09 -44.70
CA LYS A 201 18.16 -14.99 -43.66
C LYS A 201 18.28 -16.31 -42.89
N PRO A 202 19.45 -16.59 -42.28
CA PRO A 202 19.61 -17.78 -41.44
C PRO A 202 18.63 -17.76 -40.27
N ASN A 203 18.23 -18.95 -39.81
CA ASN A 203 17.42 -19.06 -38.59
C ASN A 203 18.32 -18.92 -37.34
N ILE A 204 17.70 -18.69 -36.19
CA ILE A 204 18.44 -18.45 -34.94
C ILE A 204 19.42 -19.58 -34.61
N SER A 205 19.05 -20.85 -34.82
CA SER A 205 19.90 -22.01 -34.51
C SER A 205 21.18 -22.06 -35.36
N GLU A 206 21.15 -21.51 -36.57
CA GLU A 206 22.33 -21.38 -37.43
C GLU A 206 23.24 -20.21 -37.01
N VAL A 207 22.65 -19.17 -36.41
CA VAL A 207 23.34 -17.96 -35.98
C VAL A 207 24.04 -18.15 -34.63
N LEU A 208 23.40 -18.85 -33.68
CA LEU A 208 23.89 -19.03 -32.31
C LEU A 208 25.35 -19.55 -32.19
N PRO A 209 25.83 -20.52 -33.00
CA PRO A 209 27.22 -20.97 -32.92
C PRO A 209 28.23 -19.86 -33.25
N SER A 210 28.01 -19.13 -34.34
CA SER A 210 28.88 -18.00 -34.73
C SER A 210 28.81 -16.86 -33.73
N PHE A 211 27.63 -16.59 -33.18
CA PHE A 211 27.45 -15.58 -32.15
C PHE A 211 28.15 -15.99 -30.84
N LYS A 212 28.13 -17.28 -30.47
CA LYS A 212 28.85 -17.79 -29.30
C LYS A 212 30.37 -17.63 -29.44
N GLU A 213 30.90 -17.89 -30.64
CA GLU A 213 32.31 -17.64 -30.95
C GLU A 213 32.65 -16.14 -30.84
N PHE A 214 31.78 -15.28 -31.35
CA PHE A 214 31.97 -13.82 -31.28
C PHE A 214 32.02 -13.30 -29.84
N ILE A 215 31.07 -13.71 -28.99
CA ILE A 215 31.00 -13.26 -27.60
C ILE A 215 32.11 -13.87 -26.72
N GLY A 216 32.55 -15.09 -27.02
CA GLY A 216 33.53 -15.83 -26.24
C GLY A 216 33.24 -15.77 -24.74
N ASP A 217 34.26 -15.43 -23.96
CA ASP A 217 34.14 -15.23 -22.52
C ASP A 217 34.11 -13.74 -22.10
N SER A 218 33.81 -12.83 -23.03
CA SER A 218 33.75 -11.39 -22.77
C SER A 218 32.62 -11.03 -21.80
N VAL A 219 32.73 -9.86 -21.17
CA VAL A 219 31.62 -9.28 -20.41
C VAL A 219 30.59 -8.76 -21.40
N LEU A 220 29.36 -9.26 -21.28
CA LEU A 220 28.26 -8.85 -22.12
C LEU A 220 27.67 -7.54 -21.61
N VAL A 221 27.36 -6.62 -22.50
CA VAL A 221 26.84 -5.31 -22.14
C VAL A 221 25.57 -5.04 -22.93
N ALA A 222 24.53 -4.57 -22.27
CA ALA A 222 23.32 -4.10 -22.96
C ALA A 222 22.73 -2.90 -22.21
N HIS A 223 21.80 -2.19 -22.84
CA HIS A 223 21.07 -1.10 -22.21
C HIS A 223 19.71 -1.59 -21.75
N ASN A 224 19.51 -1.77 -20.44
CA ASN A 224 18.42 -2.57 -19.87
C ASN A 224 18.61 -4.07 -20.15
N ALA A 225 19.79 -4.59 -19.81
CA ALA A 225 20.31 -5.89 -20.21
C ALA A 225 19.42 -7.10 -19.85
N THR A 226 18.47 -6.93 -18.93
CA THR A 226 17.49 -7.97 -18.59
C THR A 226 16.68 -8.43 -19.80
N PHE A 227 16.34 -7.53 -20.72
CA PHE A 227 15.52 -7.86 -21.89
C PHE A 227 16.30 -8.72 -22.89
N ASP A 228 17.42 -8.20 -23.41
CA ASP A 228 18.24 -8.85 -24.43
C ASP A 228 18.77 -10.19 -23.94
N MET A 229 19.30 -10.22 -22.72
CA MET A 229 19.86 -11.44 -22.13
C MET A 229 18.80 -12.52 -21.89
N GLY A 230 17.53 -12.14 -21.68
CA GLY A 230 16.42 -13.10 -21.56
C GLY A 230 16.24 -13.91 -22.85
N PHE A 231 16.17 -13.21 -23.99
CA PHE A 231 16.06 -13.83 -25.32
C PHE A 231 17.29 -14.64 -25.70
N ILE A 232 18.49 -14.09 -25.49
CA ILE A 232 19.75 -14.79 -25.79
C ILE A 232 19.81 -16.10 -25.00
N ARG A 233 19.59 -16.06 -23.68
CA ARG A 233 19.64 -17.26 -22.83
C ARG A 233 18.59 -18.30 -23.20
N GLU A 234 17.36 -17.89 -23.53
CA GLU A 234 16.32 -18.82 -23.96
C GLU A 234 16.70 -19.56 -25.25
N ASN A 235 17.25 -18.84 -26.24
CA ASN A 235 17.65 -19.44 -27.51
C ASN A 235 18.87 -20.37 -27.37
N PHE A 236 19.86 -20.02 -26.52
CA PHE A 236 20.97 -20.93 -26.22
C PHE A 236 20.54 -22.17 -25.43
N LYS A 237 19.58 -22.03 -24.52
CA LYS A 237 18.98 -23.16 -23.80
C LYS A 237 18.29 -24.14 -24.75
N ALA A 238 17.64 -23.66 -25.81
CA ALA A 238 17.00 -24.50 -26.81
C ALA A 238 17.96 -25.43 -27.55
N ILE A 239 19.26 -25.10 -27.58
CA ILE A 239 20.33 -25.94 -28.14
C ILE A 239 21.22 -26.59 -27.06
N ASN A 240 20.76 -26.62 -25.80
CA ASN A 240 21.48 -27.17 -24.63
C ASN A 240 22.86 -26.55 -24.37
N VAL A 241 22.99 -25.24 -24.64
CA VAL A 241 24.21 -24.48 -24.39
C VAL A 241 23.95 -23.43 -23.30
N SER A 242 24.79 -23.35 -22.27
CA SER A 242 24.73 -22.26 -21.29
C SER A 242 25.57 -21.06 -21.72
N ILE A 243 25.14 -19.87 -21.29
CA ILE A 243 25.92 -18.62 -21.34
C ILE A 243 26.04 -18.11 -19.91
N ASP A 244 27.25 -18.23 -19.39
CA ASP A 244 27.61 -17.86 -18.01
C ASP A 244 28.46 -16.57 -17.99
N ASN A 245 28.50 -15.85 -19.11
CA ASN A 245 29.18 -14.58 -19.23
C ASN A 245 28.63 -13.56 -18.21
N PRO A 246 29.51 -12.74 -17.59
CA PRO A 246 29.08 -11.60 -16.79
C PRO A 246 28.32 -10.59 -17.64
N VAL A 247 27.39 -9.87 -17.02
CA VAL A 247 26.53 -8.90 -17.68
C VAL A 247 26.66 -7.54 -17.00
N LEU A 248 26.98 -6.51 -17.77
CA LEU A 248 26.95 -5.10 -17.36
C LEU A 248 25.72 -4.41 -17.97
N ASP A 249 24.95 -3.71 -17.15
CA ASP A 249 23.81 -2.93 -17.60
C ASP A 249 24.15 -1.43 -17.65
N THR A 250 24.22 -0.88 -18.87
CA THR A 250 24.54 0.54 -19.05
C THR A 250 23.42 1.46 -18.54
N LEU A 251 22.19 0.95 -18.41
CA LEU A 251 21.10 1.70 -17.79
C LEU A 251 21.42 1.97 -16.32
N GLU A 252 21.79 0.94 -15.56
CA GLU A 252 22.14 1.08 -14.14
C GLU A 252 23.45 1.87 -13.96
N LEU A 253 24.44 1.65 -14.83
CA LEU A 253 25.67 2.45 -14.86
C LEU A 253 25.37 3.94 -15.05
N SER A 254 24.51 4.29 -16.02
CA SER A 254 24.16 5.68 -16.28
C SER A 254 23.39 6.32 -15.13
N ARG A 255 22.52 5.58 -14.43
CA ARG A 255 21.79 6.04 -13.23
C ARG A 255 22.73 6.35 -12.08
N ALA A 256 23.75 5.52 -11.90
CA ALA A 256 24.78 5.74 -10.89
C ALA A 256 25.63 6.99 -11.17
N VAL A 257 25.99 7.21 -12.43
CA VAL A 257 26.88 8.32 -12.83
C VAL A 257 26.12 9.65 -13.00
N PHE A 258 24.86 9.62 -13.47
CA PHE A 258 24.06 10.81 -13.75
C PHE A 258 22.73 10.84 -12.96
N PRO A 259 22.76 10.86 -11.62
CA PRO A 259 21.55 10.69 -10.78
C PRO A 259 20.51 11.81 -10.94
N ARG A 260 20.89 12.95 -11.51
CA ARG A 260 20.00 14.11 -11.74
C ARG A 260 19.31 14.09 -13.10
N LEU A 261 19.62 13.13 -13.98
CA LEU A 261 18.90 13.00 -15.25
C LEU A 261 17.48 12.47 -15.00
N LYS A 262 16.49 13.13 -15.61
CA LYS A 262 15.08 12.74 -15.45
C LYS A 262 14.77 11.38 -16.07
N SER A 263 15.51 11.00 -17.12
CA SER A 263 15.32 9.76 -17.85
C SER A 263 16.66 9.25 -18.36
N HIS A 264 16.78 7.93 -18.40
CA HIS A 264 17.97 7.20 -18.80
C HIS A 264 17.70 6.30 -20.02
N LYS A 265 16.70 6.65 -20.85
CA LYS A 265 16.51 5.95 -22.13
C LYS A 265 17.74 6.14 -23.03
N LEU A 266 18.08 5.12 -23.81
CA LEU A 266 19.26 5.09 -24.68
C LEU A 266 19.43 6.39 -25.49
N ASN A 267 18.39 6.81 -26.21
CA ASN A 267 18.40 8.02 -27.03
C ASN A 267 18.65 9.32 -26.23
N LEU A 268 18.16 9.40 -25.00
CA LEU A 268 18.35 10.57 -24.14
C LEU A 268 19.76 10.62 -23.54
N ILE A 269 20.34 9.46 -23.20
CA ILE A 269 21.73 9.38 -22.76
C ILE A 269 22.68 9.66 -23.92
N ALA A 270 22.41 9.07 -25.10
CA ALA A 270 23.18 9.35 -26.30
C ALA A 270 23.23 10.86 -26.58
N LYS A 271 22.07 11.52 -26.54
CA LYS A 271 21.98 12.99 -26.65
C LYS A 271 22.74 13.73 -25.54
N HIS A 272 22.63 13.28 -24.28
CA HIS A 272 23.32 13.91 -23.15
C HIS A 272 24.85 13.84 -23.30
N LEU A 273 25.37 12.68 -23.72
CA LEU A 273 26.78 12.42 -23.91
C LEU A 273 27.31 12.83 -25.29
N LYS A 274 26.45 13.37 -26.16
CA LYS A 274 26.78 13.70 -27.56
C LYS A 274 27.35 12.49 -28.30
N VAL A 275 26.67 11.36 -28.19
CA VAL A 275 26.90 10.14 -28.97
C VAL A 275 25.87 10.12 -30.09
N ASP A 276 26.33 9.81 -31.30
CA ASP A 276 25.45 9.70 -32.46
C ASP A 276 24.62 8.41 -32.36
N LEU A 277 23.32 8.54 -32.58
CA LEU A 277 22.38 7.42 -32.67
C LEU A 277 21.84 7.41 -34.11
N LEU A 278 22.50 6.64 -34.97
CA LEU A 278 22.14 6.50 -36.38
C LEU A 278 21.06 5.41 -36.50
N ASN A 279 20.03 5.62 -37.33
CA ASN A 279 18.93 4.67 -37.58
C ASN A 279 18.43 3.89 -36.35
N HIS A 280 17.83 4.61 -35.39
CA HIS A 280 17.23 4.00 -34.20
C HIS A 280 16.32 2.81 -34.58
N HIS A 281 16.45 1.68 -33.87
CA HIS A 281 15.81 0.38 -34.13
C HIS A 281 16.50 -0.52 -35.18
N ARG A 282 17.80 -0.31 -35.41
CA ARG A 282 18.68 -1.31 -35.98
C ARG A 282 19.62 -1.79 -34.89
N ALA A 283 19.61 -3.09 -34.63
CA ALA A 283 20.28 -3.65 -33.45
C ALA A 283 21.78 -3.30 -33.40
N VAL A 284 22.48 -3.31 -34.54
CA VAL A 284 23.92 -3.00 -34.58
C VAL A 284 24.21 -1.52 -34.30
N ASP A 285 23.33 -0.62 -34.74
CA ASP A 285 23.50 0.82 -34.55
C ASP A 285 23.20 1.21 -33.08
N ASP A 286 22.17 0.60 -32.48
CA ASP A 286 21.84 0.78 -31.06
C ASP A 286 22.92 0.15 -30.15
N ALA A 287 23.49 -1.01 -30.52
CA ALA A 287 24.65 -1.61 -29.85
C ALA A 287 25.91 -0.70 -29.95
N LEU A 288 26.14 -0.07 -31.10
CA LEU A 288 27.24 0.89 -31.30
C LEU A 288 27.06 2.16 -30.48
N ALA A 289 25.84 2.71 -30.43
CA ALA A 289 25.55 3.84 -29.55
C ALA A 289 25.77 3.46 -28.08
N THR A 290 25.31 2.27 -27.67
CA THR A 290 25.52 1.73 -26.32
C THR A 290 27.01 1.54 -26.00
N ALA A 291 27.81 1.06 -26.96
CA ALA A 291 29.26 0.93 -26.82
C ALA A 291 29.95 2.27 -26.61
N ASN A 292 29.60 3.28 -27.42
CA ASN A 292 30.14 4.63 -27.28
C ASN A 292 29.70 5.30 -25.96
N ILE A 293 28.47 5.05 -25.50
CA ILE A 293 27.99 5.49 -24.18
C ILE A 293 28.81 4.84 -23.07
N LEU A 294 29.02 3.52 -23.13
CA LEU A 294 29.83 2.78 -22.15
C LEU A 294 31.23 3.39 -22.06
N LEU A 295 31.94 3.51 -23.19
CA LEU A 295 33.30 4.05 -23.23
C LEU A 295 33.39 5.45 -22.63
N LYS A 296 32.46 6.35 -22.99
CA LYS A 296 32.41 7.71 -22.40
C LYS A 296 32.14 7.69 -20.90
N ILE A 297 31.25 6.83 -20.41
CA ILE A 297 30.99 6.73 -18.99
C ILE A 297 32.20 6.15 -18.25
N LEU A 298 32.84 5.12 -18.79
CA LEU A 298 34.06 4.54 -18.24
C LEU A 298 35.18 5.57 -18.14
N GLU A 299 35.40 6.37 -19.19
CA GLU A 299 36.35 7.50 -19.19
C GLU A 299 36.04 8.51 -18.06
N MET A 300 34.77 8.87 -17.85
CA MET A 300 34.36 9.78 -16.78
C MET A 300 34.57 9.23 -15.36
N VAL A 301 34.62 7.90 -15.20
CA VAL A 301 34.82 7.28 -13.88
C VAL A 301 36.23 6.73 -13.66
N GLN A 302 37.14 6.82 -14.65
CA GLN A 302 38.54 6.39 -14.55
C GLN A 302 39.28 7.08 -13.39
N ASP A 303 38.99 8.34 -13.09
CA ASP A 303 39.59 9.09 -11.98
C ASP A 303 39.34 8.46 -10.59
N LYS A 304 38.35 7.57 -10.48
CA LYS A 304 38.03 6.86 -9.24
C LYS A 304 38.95 5.66 -8.96
N LYS A 305 39.89 5.33 -9.87
CA LYS A 305 40.90 4.27 -9.73
C LYS A 305 40.33 2.88 -9.42
N PHE A 306 39.30 2.47 -10.15
CA PHE A 306 38.77 1.12 -10.01
C PHE A 306 39.80 0.07 -10.43
N GLN A 307 39.98 -0.98 -9.63
CA GLN A 307 40.94 -2.06 -9.93
C GLN A 307 40.32 -3.21 -10.71
N ASN A 308 38.99 -3.34 -10.71
CA ASN A 308 38.24 -4.38 -11.37
C ASN A 308 36.78 -3.94 -11.62
N LEU A 309 36.03 -4.73 -12.39
CA LEU A 309 34.64 -4.41 -12.77
C LEU A 309 33.63 -4.49 -11.61
N SER A 310 33.89 -5.29 -10.57
CA SER A 310 32.93 -5.44 -9.45
C SER A 310 32.84 -4.16 -8.62
N GLU A 311 33.90 -3.35 -8.61
CA GLU A 311 33.91 -2.05 -7.94
C GLU A 311 32.94 -1.03 -8.58
N LEU A 312 32.49 -1.24 -9.82
CA LEU A 312 31.42 -0.42 -10.40
C LEU A 312 30.14 -0.48 -9.56
N ASN A 313 29.83 -1.62 -8.92
CA ASN A 313 28.68 -1.75 -8.03
C ASN A 313 28.76 -0.84 -6.79
N THR A 314 29.94 -0.28 -6.49
CA THR A 314 30.13 0.70 -5.39
C THR A 314 29.82 2.14 -5.78
N LEU A 315 29.60 2.41 -7.08
CA LEU A 315 29.08 3.68 -7.58
C LEU A 315 27.64 3.83 -7.08
N LYS A 316 27.49 4.19 -5.80
CA LYS A 316 26.21 4.37 -5.14
C LYS A 316 25.36 5.31 -5.99
N SER A 317 24.26 4.80 -6.52
CA SER A 317 23.24 5.67 -7.06
C SER A 317 22.65 6.46 -5.89
N SER A 318 22.77 7.78 -5.97
CA SER A 318 21.83 8.69 -5.31
C SER A 318 20.57 8.86 -6.15
N ALA A 319 20.40 8.01 -7.19
CA ALA A 319 19.20 7.95 -7.98
C ALA A 319 18.03 7.72 -7.03
N GLU A 320 16.96 8.48 -7.24
CA GLU A 320 15.71 8.35 -6.51
C GLU A 320 15.37 6.86 -6.40
N ILE A 321 15.50 6.32 -5.18
CA ILE A 321 15.28 4.91 -4.82
C ILE A 321 13.96 4.39 -5.43
N THR A 322 13.03 5.30 -5.70
CA THR A 322 11.69 5.12 -6.23
C THR A 322 11.58 4.71 -7.70
N LYS A 323 12.64 4.77 -8.54
CA LYS A 323 12.53 4.51 -10.01
C LYS A 323 12.80 3.07 -10.48
N GLY A 324 13.08 2.14 -9.56
CA GLY A 324 13.29 0.72 -9.89
C GLY A 324 12.04 0.01 -10.40
N ASP A 325 12.24 -1.21 -10.92
CA ASP A 325 11.14 -2.13 -11.24
C ASP A 325 10.34 -2.41 -9.96
N MET A 326 9.01 -2.36 -10.10
CA MET A 326 8.07 -2.59 -9.02
C MET A 326 7.52 -4.00 -9.10
N TYR A 327 7.53 -4.68 -7.96
CA TYR A 327 7.07 -6.05 -7.76
C TYR A 327 6.08 -6.08 -6.60
N HIS A 328 5.13 -6.99 -6.66
CA HIS A 328 4.30 -7.28 -5.50
C HIS A 328 5.04 -8.22 -4.56
N THR A 329 4.79 -8.09 -3.26
CA THR A 329 5.25 -9.02 -2.22
C THR A 329 4.29 -8.95 -1.04
N ILE A 330 3.99 -10.08 -0.44
CA ILE A 330 3.18 -10.12 0.77
C ILE A 330 4.08 -9.92 1.98
N ILE A 331 3.70 -9.01 2.87
CA ILE A 331 4.40 -8.78 4.13
C ILE A 331 3.41 -9.01 5.27
N LEU A 332 3.63 -10.07 6.07
CA LEU A 332 2.81 -10.41 7.23
C LEU A 332 3.51 -10.02 8.53
N ALA A 333 2.80 -9.40 9.46
CA ALA A 333 3.30 -9.12 10.79
C ALA A 333 3.34 -10.41 11.62
N LYS A 334 4.51 -10.82 12.11
CA LYS A 334 4.65 -12.04 12.94
C LYS A 334 4.13 -11.87 14.36
N ASN A 335 4.17 -10.64 14.87
CA ASN A 335 3.85 -10.30 16.24
C ASN A 335 3.62 -8.79 16.37
N GLN A 336 3.29 -8.30 17.57
CA GLN A 336 3.01 -6.90 17.83
C GLN A 336 4.16 -5.95 17.42
N SER A 337 5.43 -6.40 17.52
CA SER A 337 6.57 -5.61 17.06
C SER A 337 6.63 -5.55 15.53
N GLY A 338 6.29 -6.65 14.86
CA GLY A 338 6.12 -6.72 13.40
C GLY A 338 5.04 -5.78 12.90
N LEU A 339 3.92 -5.64 13.62
CA LEU A 339 2.85 -4.72 13.28
C LEU A 339 3.32 -3.25 13.32
N LYS A 340 4.13 -2.89 14.33
CA LYS A 340 4.77 -1.57 14.39
C LYS A 340 5.76 -1.35 13.24
N ASP A 341 6.54 -2.37 12.88
CA ASP A 341 7.47 -2.28 11.75
C ASP A 341 6.74 -2.19 10.41
N LEU A 342 5.60 -2.86 10.26
CA LEU A 342 4.70 -2.77 9.12
C LEU A 342 4.14 -1.34 8.97
N TYR A 343 3.66 -0.72 10.05
CA TYR A 343 3.22 0.69 10.02
C TYR A 343 4.33 1.64 9.59
N LYS A 344 5.58 1.43 10.04
CA LYS A 344 6.72 2.24 9.56
C LYS A 344 6.93 2.08 8.06
N LEU A 345 6.90 0.84 7.53
CA LEU A 345 7.07 0.59 6.10
C LEU A 345 5.99 1.30 5.26
N ILE A 346 4.75 1.27 5.74
CA ILE A 346 3.60 1.91 5.08
C ILE A 346 3.72 3.44 5.14
N SER A 347 4.07 4.01 6.29
CA SER A 347 4.29 5.46 6.40
C SER A 347 5.42 5.92 5.49
N ASP A 348 6.54 5.21 5.50
CA ASP A 348 7.73 5.55 4.70
C ASP A 348 7.44 5.43 3.19
N SER A 349 6.63 4.45 2.77
CA SER A 349 6.21 4.28 1.38
C SER A 349 5.30 5.40 0.87
N HIS A 350 4.47 5.98 1.75
CA HIS A 350 3.58 7.09 1.42
C HIS A 350 4.24 8.47 1.52
N ILE A 351 5.24 8.64 2.38
CA ILE A 351 5.90 9.92 2.64
C ILE A 351 7.18 10.07 1.83
N ASN A 352 8.12 9.14 1.99
CA ASN A 352 9.49 9.29 1.47
C ASN A 352 9.69 8.61 0.11
N TYR A 353 8.94 7.54 -0.17
CA TYR A 353 9.12 6.70 -1.37
C TYR A 353 7.91 6.66 -2.31
N PHE A 354 6.97 7.58 -2.14
CA PHE A 354 5.81 7.65 -3.01
C PHE A 354 6.22 8.06 -4.43
N HIS A 355 5.89 7.23 -5.42
CA HIS A 355 6.06 7.56 -6.84
C HIS A 355 4.92 6.94 -7.65
N ARG A 356 3.83 7.72 -7.78
CA ARG A 356 2.51 7.33 -8.32
C ARG A 356 1.78 6.26 -7.49
N LYS A 357 2.53 5.36 -6.87
CA LYS A 357 2.13 4.34 -5.90
C LYS A 357 3.07 4.44 -4.69
N PRO A 358 2.62 4.03 -3.49
CA PRO A 358 3.46 3.97 -2.29
C PRO A 358 4.44 2.79 -2.36
N ARG A 359 5.72 3.05 -2.68
CA ARG A 359 6.71 1.99 -2.96
C ARG A 359 7.55 1.67 -1.73
N MET A 360 7.92 0.41 -1.56
CA MET A 360 8.76 -0.06 -0.44
C MET A 360 10.11 -0.58 -0.96
N PRO A 361 11.23 0.11 -0.67
CA PRO A 361 12.54 -0.37 -1.10
C PRO A 361 12.94 -1.67 -0.40
N LYS A 362 13.43 -2.65 -1.16
CA LYS A 362 13.86 -3.97 -0.66
C LYS A 362 14.90 -3.85 0.44
N SER A 363 15.80 -2.85 0.38
CA SER A 363 16.77 -2.58 1.46
C SER A 363 16.12 -2.13 2.78
N ILE A 364 15.00 -1.40 2.73
CA ILE A 364 14.27 -0.93 3.91
C ILE A 364 13.45 -2.07 4.51
N ILE A 365 12.77 -2.88 3.67
CA ILE A 365 12.11 -4.12 4.10
C ILE A 365 13.13 -5.01 4.83
N THR A 366 14.33 -5.19 4.25
CA THR A 366 15.40 -6.00 4.85
C THR A 366 15.85 -5.48 6.22
N LYS A 367 15.87 -4.16 6.45
CA LYS A 367 16.23 -3.60 7.76
C LYS A 367 15.18 -3.90 8.83
N LEU A 368 13.90 -3.96 8.46
CA LEU A 368 12.78 -4.18 9.38
C LEU A 368 12.28 -5.63 9.39
N ARG A 369 12.89 -6.54 8.61
CA ARG A 369 12.40 -7.91 8.39
C ARG A 369 12.30 -8.81 9.62
N LYS A 370 12.98 -8.48 10.72
CA LYS A 370 13.13 -9.38 11.89
C LYS A 370 11.80 -9.96 12.38
N ASN A 371 10.74 -9.14 12.36
CA ASN A 371 9.42 -9.47 12.88
C ASN A 371 8.36 -9.60 11.77
N LEU A 372 8.79 -9.79 10.53
CA LEU A 372 7.91 -9.90 9.35
C LEU A 372 8.13 -11.26 8.67
N LEU A 373 7.11 -11.75 7.97
CA LEU A 373 7.23 -12.83 6.99
C LEU A 373 7.00 -12.26 5.60
N ILE A 374 7.86 -12.62 4.65
CA ILE A 374 7.83 -12.10 3.29
C ILE A 374 7.46 -13.22 2.31
N GLY A 375 6.31 -13.07 1.64
CA GLY A 375 5.78 -13.95 0.61
C GLY A 375 6.09 -13.47 -0.81
N SER A 376 6.23 -14.40 -1.75
CA SER A 376 6.59 -14.08 -3.14
C SER A 376 5.47 -13.47 -3.98
N ALA A 377 4.24 -13.44 -3.47
CA ALA A 377 3.04 -12.88 -4.10
C ALA A 377 2.67 -13.51 -5.46
N CYS A 378 1.89 -12.77 -6.24
CA CYS A 378 1.23 -13.15 -7.48
C CYS A 378 2.15 -13.11 -8.71
N GLU A 379 1.58 -13.11 -9.91
CA GLU A 379 2.31 -12.97 -11.17
C GLU A 379 3.01 -11.61 -11.33
N ALA A 380 2.54 -10.59 -10.59
CA ALA A 380 3.23 -9.32 -10.49
C ALA A 380 4.48 -9.37 -9.58
N GLY A 381 4.66 -10.46 -8.82
CA GLY A 381 5.80 -10.71 -7.95
C GLY A 381 7.13 -10.94 -8.66
N GLU A 382 8.23 -10.74 -7.93
CA GLU A 382 9.60 -10.81 -8.49
C GLU A 382 9.95 -12.22 -8.97
N LEU A 383 9.61 -13.25 -8.19
CA LEU A 383 9.93 -14.65 -8.51
C LEU A 383 9.19 -15.13 -9.75
N TYR A 384 7.88 -14.87 -9.83
CA TYR A 384 7.05 -15.28 -10.95
C TYR A 384 7.53 -14.65 -12.26
N LYS A 385 7.77 -13.32 -12.24
CA LYS A 385 8.36 -12.59 -13.38
C LYS A 385 9.74 -13.11 -13.76
N ALA A 386 10.59 -13.45 -12.80
CA ALA A 386 11.92 -14.02 -13.08
C ALA A 386 11.84 -15.38 -13.77
N ILE A 387 10.84 -16.20 -13.43
CA ILE A 387 10.58 -17.49 -14.09
C ILE A 387 10.10 -17.28 -15.53
N ILE A 388 9.13 -16.39 -15.76
CA ILE A 388 8.64 -16.04 -17.12
C ILE A 388 9.79 -15.55 -17.99
N ARG A 389 10.64 -14.66 -17.46
CA ARG A 389 11.78 -14.08 -18.18
C ARG A 389 12.97 -15.04 -18.33
N ASN A 390 12.82 -16.28 -17.89
CA ASN A 390 13.85 -17.32 -17.87
C ASN A 390 15.21 -16.81 -17.34
N LYS A 391 15.18 -16.11 -16.19
CA LYS A 391 16.39 -15.64 -15.51
C LYS A 391 17.32 -16.80 -15.15
N PRO A 392 18.65 -16.57 -15.04
CA PRO A 392 19.60 -17.58 -14.62
C PRO A 392 19.24 -18.21 -13.27
N SER A 393 19.60 -19.48 -13.10
CA SER A 393 19.36 -20.19 -11.84
C SER A 393 19.99 -19.49 -10.63
N SER A 394 21.15 -18.84 -10.79
CA SER A 394 21.79 -18.06 -9.73
C SER A 394 20.93 -16.88 -9.27
N GLU A 395 20.42 -16.08 -10.20
CA GLU A 395 19.53 -14.93 -9.92
C GLU A 395 18.20 -15.40 -9.31
N ILE A 396 17.61 -16.48 -9.83
CA ILE A 396 16.39 -17.06 -9.24
C ILE A 396 16.65 -17.54 -7.81
N ASN A 397 17.77 -18.20 -7.55
CA ASN A 397 18.13 -18.66 -6.21
C ASN A 397 18.31 -17.49 -5.23
N GLU A 398 18.90 -16.37 -5.68
CA GLU A 398 19.01 -15.15 -4.89
C GLU A 398 17.64 -14.56 -4.57
N ILE A 399 16.76 -14.47 -5.57
CA ILE A 399 15.37 -14.01 -5.40
C ILE A 399 14.65 -14.88 -4.37
N VAL A 400 14.70 -16.22 -4.51
CA VAL A 400 14.08 -17.17 -3.56
C VAL A 400 14.64 -17.01 -2.14
N SER A 401 15.93 -16.70 -2.00
CA SER A 401 16.56 -16.56 -0.68
C SER A 401 15.98 -15.40 0.16
N PHE A 402 15.45 -14.37 -0.51
CA PHE A 402 14.87 -13.20 0.13
C PHE A 402 13.55 -13.52 0.87
N TYR A 403 12.73 -14.37 0.27
CA TYR A 403 11.38 -14.74 0.74
C TYR A 403 11.44 -15.79 1.85
N ASP A 404 10.51 -15.71 2.79
CA ASP A 404 10.34 -16.70 3.86
C ASP A 404 9.45 -17.86 3.40
N TYR A 405 8.49 -17.60 2.50
CA TYR A 405 7.66 -18.58 1.83
C TYR A 405 7.35 -18.15 0.39
N LEU A 406 6.96 -19.11 -0.44
CA LEU A 406 6.63 -18.89 -1.84
C LEU A 406 5.13 -19.11 -2.07
N GLU A 407 4.55 -18.35 -2.99
CA GLU A 407 3.14 -18.41 -3.35
C GLU A 407 2.96 -19.01 -4.74
N ILE A 408 1.90 -19.81 -4.87
CA ILE A 408 1.31 -20.23 -6.13
C ILE A 408 -0.18 -19.90 -6.09
N GLN A 409 -0.77 -19.60 -7.24
CA GLN A 409 -2.17 -19.17 -7.34
C GLN A 409 -2.92 -20.01 -8.38
N PRO A 410 -4.27 -20.07 -8.30
CA PRO A 410 -5.13 -20.67 -9.31
C PRO A 410 -4.72 -20.27 -10.73
N LEU A 411 -4.79 -21.22 -11.68
CA LEU A 411 -4.47 -20.98 -13.07
C LEU A 411 -5.38 -19.90 -13.67
N GLY A 412 -6.64 -19.87 -13.21
CA GLY A 412 -7.64 -18.86 -13.57
C GLY A 412 -7.17 -17.42 -13.37
N ASN A 413 -6.43 -17.15 -12.28
CA ASN A 413 -5.91 -15.80 -11.97
C ASN A 413 -4.96 -15.30 -13.07
N ASN A 414 -4.25 -16.23 -13.71
CA ASN A 414 -3.17 -15.98 -14.65
C ASN A 414 -3.54 -16.21 -16.12
N GLU A 415 -4.82 -16.42 -16.45
CA GLU A 415 -5.25 -16.65 -17.83
C GLU A 415 -4.98 -15.46 -18.76
N HIS A 416 -4.92 -14.25 -18.23
CA HIS A 416 -4.56 -13.06 -19.02
C HIS A 416 -3.18 -13.20 -19.66
N LEU A 417 -2.22 -13.88 -19.02
CA LEU A 417 -0.90 -14.15 -19.58
C LEU A 417 -0.94 -15.00 -20.86
N ILE A 418 -1.95 -15.86 -20.99
CA ILE A 418 -2.18 -16.65 -22.21
C ILE A 418 -2.72 -15.74 -23.31
N ARG A 419 -3.71 -14.89 -22.98
CA ARG A 419 -4.31 -13.94 -23.93
C ARG A 419 -3.29 -12.93 -24.47
N ASP A 420 -2.37 -12.51 -23.61
CA ASP A 420 -1.29 -11.57 -23.94
C ASP A 420 -0.12 -12.22 -24.69
N GLY A 421 -0.16 -13.55 -24.89
CA GLY A 421 0.91 -14.31 -25.56
C GLY A 421 2.20 -14.41 -24.74
N ILE A 422 2.17 -14.08 -23.44
CA ILE A 422 3.31 -14.22 -22.52
C ILE A 422 3.54 -15.69 -22.18
N VAL A 423 2.46 -16.47 -22.10
CA VAL A 423 2.41 -17.91 -21.83
C VAL A 423 1.61 -18.59 -22.95
N LYS A 424 1.93 -19.83 -23.33
CA LYS A 424 1.30 -20.52 -24.48
C LYS A 424 -0.09 -21.05 -24.19
N ASN A 425 -0.27 -21.69 -23.04
CA ASN A 425 -1.47 -22.42 -22.67
C ASN A 425 -1.51 -22.67 -21.15
N ARG A 426 -2.58 -23.30 -20.67
CA ARG A 426 -2.73 -23.66 -19.24
C ARG A 426 -1.63 -24.61 -18.74
N GLU A 427 -1.15 -25.55 -19.56
CA GLU A 427 -0.06 -26.47 -19.19
C GLU A 427 1.23 -25.72 -18.80
N GLU A 428 1.50 -24.60 -19.47
CA GLU A 428 2.65 -23.77 -19.12
C GLU A 428 2.46 -23.01 -17.81
N LEU A 429 1.24 -22.58 -17.47
CA LEU A 429 0.91 -22.04 -16.14
C LEU A 429 1.12 -23.10 -15.04
N GLU A 430 0.68 -24.34 -15.29
CA GLU A 430 0.95 -25.46 -14.38
C GLU A 430 2.47 -25.66 -14.17
N LEU A 431 3.26 -25.59 -15.25
CA LEU A 431 4.71 -25.75 -15.19
C LEU A 431 5.37 -24.62 -14.38
N ILE A 432 4.86 -23.39 -14.45
CA ILE A 432 5.34 -22.29 -13.60
C ILE A 432 5.07 -22.60 -12.13
N ASN A 433 3.85 -23.01 -11.77
CA ASN A 433 3.50 -23.38 -10.41
C ASN A 433 4.35 -24.56 -9.90
N ARG A 434 4.55 -25.61 -10.72
CA ARG A 434 5.47 -26.73 -10.40
C ARG A 434 6.90 -26.25 -10.18
N ARG A 435 7.39 -25.33 -11.01
CA ARG A 435 8.75 -24.78 -10.87
C ARG A 435 8.91 -23.99 -9.57
N ILE A 436 7.90 -23.21 -9.16
CA ILE A 436 7.91 -22.51 -7.86
C ILE A 436 7.91 -23.51 -6.71
N TYR A 437 7.08 -24.55 -6.79
CA TYR A 437 7.07 -25.64 -5.82
C TYR A 437 8.45 -26.32 -5.70
N ASP A 438 9.07 -26.70 -6.82
CA ASP A 438 10.39 -27.33 -6.85
C ASP A 438 11.49 -26.42 -6.30
N LEU A 439 11.38 -25.10 -6.51
CA LEU A 439 12.28 -24.12 -5.91
C LEU A 439 12.10 -24.06 -4.40
N GLY A 440 10.85 -24.08 -3.93
CA GLY A 440 10.53 -24.14 -2.50
C GLY A 440 11.16 -25.36 -1.83
N LYS A 441 10.99 -26.55 -2.42
CA LYS A 441 11.63 -27.78 -1.91
C LYS A 441 13.15 -27.71 -1.90
N ARG A 442 13.76 -27.24 -2.98
CA ARG A 442 15.24 -27.13 -3.08
C ARG A 442 15.84 -26.15 -2.07
N HIS A 443 15.12 -25.08 -1.74
CA HIS A 443 15.57 -24.03 -0.81
C HIS A 443 15.01 -24.17 0.61
N ASN A 444 14.31 -25.28 0.90
CA ASN A 444 13.62 -25.52 2.17
C ASN A 444 12.71 -24.35 2.58
N LYS A 445 11.92 -23.85 1.61
CA LYS A 445 10.90 -22.82 1.80
C LYS A 445 9.52 -23.47 1.72
N LEU A 446 8.58 -22.99 2.53
CA LEU A 446 7.18 -23.38 2.41
C LEU A 446 6.62 -22.83 1.10
N VAL A 447 5.77 -23.62 0.44
CA VAL A 447 4.99 -23.17 -0.72
C VAL A 447 3.53 -23.25 -0.35
N VAL A 448 2.81 -22.14 -0.52
CA VAL A 448 1.39 -22.01 -0.15
C VAL A 448 0.57 -21.64 -1.36
N ALA A 449 -0.63 -22.21 -1.46
CA ALA A 449 -1.61 -21.85 -2.45
C ALA A 449 -2.52 -20.72 -1.93
N THR A 450 -2.49 -19.57 -2.58
CA THR A 450 -3.27 -18.39 -2.18
C THR A 450 -4.30 -18.01 -3.25
N GLY A 451 -5.39 -17.38 -2.82
CA GLY A 451 -6.53 -17.06 -3.69
C GLY A 451 -6.40 -15.75 -4.45
N ASP A 452 -5.65 -14.79 -3.90
CA ASP A 452 -5.61 -13.40 -4.38
C ASP A 452 -7.02 -12.77 -4.39
N VAL A 453 -7.71 -12.95 -3.27
CA VAL A 453 -9.16 -12.69 -3.19
C VAL A 453 -9.44 -11.20 -3.33
N HIS A 454 -10.33 -10.82 -4.23
CA HIS A 454 -10.79 -9.43 -4.42
C HIS A 454 -12.30 -9.26 -4.20
N PHE A 455 -13.04 -10.36 -4.21
CA PHE A 455 -14.49 -10.39 -4.01
C PHE A 455 -14.95 -11.70 -3.36
N LEU A 456 -16.17 -11.71 -2.82
CA LEU A 456 -16.66 -12.81 -1.99
C LEU A 456 -17.13 -13.99 -2.86
N ASP A 457 -18.01 -13.72 -3.81
CA ASP A 457 -18.68 -14.74 -4.63
C ASP A 457 -18.39 -14.56 -6.13
N LYS A 458 -18.56 -15.63 -6.94
CA LYS A 458 -18.19 -15.61 -8.36
C LYS A 458 -18.91 -14.50 -9.12
N GLU A 459 -20.15 -14.25 -8.74
CA GLU A 459 -21.08 -13.29 -9.32
C GLU A 459 -20.68 -11.84 -9.02
N ASP A 460 -19.91 -11.60 -7.96
CA ASP A 460 -19.44 -10.27 -7.55
C ASP A 460 -18.38 -9.69 -8.49
N GLU A 461 -17.86 -10.48 -9.44
CA GLU A 461 -16.94 -10.01 -10.48
C GLU A 461 -17.49 -8.79 -11.22
N ILE A 462 -18.82 -8.70 -11.35
CA ILE A 462 -19.50 -7.61 -12.05
C ILE A 462 -19.17 -6.24 -11.46
N TYR A 463 -19.03 -6.13 -10.13
CA TYR A 463 -18.72 -4.87 -9.46
C TYR A 463 -17.30 -4.43 -9.80
N ARG A 464 -16.35 -5.37 -9.76
CA ARG A 464 -14.95 -5.11 -10.13
C ARG A 464 -14.82 -4.79 -11.62
N ARG A 465 -15.55 -5.49 -12.51
CA ARG A 465 -15.64 -5.16 -13.94
C ARG A 465 -16.09 -3.72 -14.17
N ILE A 466 -17.12 -3.25 -13.45
CA ILE A 466 -17.59 -1.86 -13.55
C ILE A 466 -16.49 -0.88 -13.13
N LEU A 467 -15.80 -1.13 -12.01
CA LEU A 467 -14.70 -0.29 -11.53
C LEU A 467 -13.53 -0.25 -12.55
N MET A 468 -13.13 -1.39 -13.10
CA MET A 468 -12.06 -1.48 -14.09
C MET A 468 -12.43 -0.82 -15.41
N SER A 469 -13.69 -0.93 -15.85
CA SER A 469 -14.20 -0.22 -17.02
C SER A 469 -14.16 1.30 -16.82
N GLY A 470 -14.54 1.79 -15.63
CA GLY A 470 -14.39 3.20 -15.26
C GLY A 470 -12.93 3.69 -15.27
N GLN A 471 -11.98 2.79 -14.99
CA GLN A 471 -10.54 3.04 -15.09
C GLN A 471 -9.96 2.86 -16.50
N LYS A 472 -10.79 2.51 -17.49
CA LYS A 472 -10.43 2.30 -18.91
C LYS A 472 -9.51 1.11 -19.17
N PHE A 473 -9.61 0.05 -18.38
CA PHE A 473 -8.95 -1.21 -18.70
C PHE A 473 -9.59 -1.84 -19.94
N SER A 474 -8.77 -2.20 -20.92
CA SER A 474 -9.25 -2.77 -22.19
C SER A 474 -9.80 -4.19 -22.05
N ASP A 475 -9.44 -4.87 -20.97
CA ASP A 475 -9.79 -6.24 -20.64
C ASP A 475 -10.77 -6.33 -19.46
N ALA A 476 -11.44 -5.23 -19.11
CA ALA A 476 -12.38 -5.18 -17.99
C ALA A 476 -13.49 -6.25 -18.08
N ASP A 477 -13.93 -6.62 -19.28
CA ASP A 477 -14.94 -7.67 -19.49
C ASP A 477 -14.41 -9.10 -19.24
N LEU A 478 -13.10 -9.29 -19.08
CA LEU A 478 -12.42 -10.58 -18.93
C LEU A 478 -11.81 -10.71 -17.53
N GLN A 479 -12.65 -10.56 -16.50
CA GLN A 479 -12.23 -10.61 -15.11
C GLN A 479 -11.63 -11.98 -14.74
N PRO A 480 -10.46 -12.00 -14.07
CA PRO A 480 -9.98 -13.22 -13.43
C PRO A 480 -10.91 -13.66 -12.28
N PRO A 481 -11.02 -14.96 -12.01
CA PRO A 481 -11.88 -15.50 -10.95
C PRO A 481 -11.25 -15.31 -9.56
N LEU A 482 -11.19 -14.07 -9.08
CA LEU A 482 -10.58 -13.67 -7.80
C LEU A 482 -11.57 -13.72 -6.62
N TYR A 483 -12.52 -14.65 -6.65
CA TYR A 483 -13.48 -14.84 -5.56
C TYR A 483 -12.86 -15.66 -4.42
N PHE A 484 -13.42 -15.56 -3.21
CA PHE A 484 -12.96 -16.33 -2.06
C PHE A 484 -13.30 -17.82 -2.25
N ARG A 485 -12.33 -18.67 -2.60
CA ARG A 485 -12.57 -20.12 -2.83
C ARG A 485 -12.75 -20.90 -1.53
N THR A 486 -13.55 -21.97 -1.57
CA THR A 486 -13.55 -22.96 -0.48
C THR A 486 -12.25 -23.79 -0.49
N THR A 487 -12.04 -24.58 0.56
CA THR A 487 -10.91 -25.52 0.61
C THR A 487 -10.97 -26.55 -0.51
N SER A 488 -12.13 -27.17 -0.73
CA SER A 488 -12.30 -28.17 -1.79
C SER A 488 -12.12 -27.56 -3.20
N GLU A 489 -12.62 -26.35 -3.46
CA GLU A 489 -12.38 -25.67 -4.74
C GLU A 489 -10.89 -25.39 -4.99
N MET A 490 -10.12 -25.08 -3.95
CA MET A 490 -8.66 -24.94 -4.08
C MET A 490 -7.96 -26.29 -4.29
N LEU A 491 -8.35 -27.35 -3.58
CA LEU A 491 -7.78 -28.68 -3.82
C LEU A 491 -8.01 -29.14 -5.26
N ASP A 492 -9.21 -28.92 -5.80
CA ASP A 492 -9.55 -29.21 -7.19
C ASP A 492 -8.70 -28.40 -8.17
N GLU A 493 -8.52 -27.10 -7.92
CA GLU A 493 -7.70 -26.20 -8.74
C GLU A 493 -6.24 -26.65 -8.82
N PHE A 494 -5.68 -27.17 -7.73
CA PHE A 494 -4.29 -27.62 -7.64
C PHE A 494 -4.11 -29.14 -7.87
N SER A 495 -5.18 -29.86 -8.23
CA SER A 495 -5.18 -31.32 -8.41
C SER A 495 -4.14 -31.82 -9.42
N TYR A 496 -3.74 -30.99 -10.39
CA TYR A 496 -2.67 -31.31 -11.36
C TYR A 496 -1.32 -31.56 -10.67
N LEU A 497 -1.07 -31.02 -9.47
CA LEU A 497 0.14 -31.30 -8.69
C LEU A 497 0.18 -32.71 -8.10
N GLY A 498 -0.97 -33.41 -8.05
CA GLY A 498 -1.16 -34.64 -7.30
C GLY A 498 -1.70 -34.37 -5.90
N GLU A 499 -2.49 -35.31 -5.37
CA GLU A 499 -3.26 -35.17 -4.12
C GLU A 499 -2.40 -34.75 -2.92
N GLU A 500 -1.26 -35.43 -2.70
CA GLU A 500 -0.35 -35.13 -1.58
C GLU A 500 0.21 -33.70 -1.65
N ILE A 501 0.60 -33.24 -2.85
CA ILE A 501 1.18 -31.91 -3.03
C ILE A 501 0.10 -30.85 -2.92
N ALA A 502 -1.09 -31.09 -3.48
CA ALA A 502 -2.23 -30.20 -3.38
C ALA A 502 -2.64 -29.98 -1.91
N GLU A 503 -2.78 -31.06 -1.13
CA GLU A 503 -3.06 -30.97 0.32
C GLU A 503 -1.94 -30.21 1.05
N GLU A 504 -0.67 -30.48 0.70
CA GLU A 504 0.47 -29.79 1.32
C GLU A 504 0.41 -28.27 1.13
N VAL A 505 0.21 -27.80 -0.10
CA VAL A 505 0.27 -26.37 -0.42
C VAL A 505 -1.02 -25.63 -0.07
N VAL A 506 -2.18 -26.28 -0.16
CA VAL A 506 -3.50 -25.67 0.12
C VAL A 506 -3.81 -25.64 1.61
N ILE A 507 -3.42 -26.66 2.38
CA ILE A 507 -3.83 -26.83 3.78
C ILE A 507 -2.62 -26.81 4.70
N LEU A 508 -1.69 -27.77 4.56
CA LEU A 508 -0.68 -28.01 5.58
C LEU A 508 0.30 -26.83 5.71
N ASN A 509 0.74 -26.25 4.60
CA ASN A 509 1.68 -25.14 4.60
C ASN A 509 1.01 -23.82 5.00
N THR A 510 -0.28 -23.61 4.70
CA THR A 510 -1.00 -22.41 5.16
C THR A 510 -1.17 -22.42 6.69
N ILE A 511 -1.48 -23.58 7.27
CA ILE A 511 -1.51 -23.78 8.74
C ILE A 511 -0.13 -23.56 9.35
N LYS A 512 0.96 -24.05 8.72
CA LYS A 512 2.32 -23.78 9.21
C LYS A 512 2.65 -22.29 9.24
N ILE A 513 2.26 -21.51 8.22
CA ILE A 513 2.43 -20.06 8.22
C ILE A 513 1.64 -19.43 9.36
N ASN A 514 0.36 -19.80 9.53
CA ASN A 514 -0.46 -19.30 10.63
C ASN A 514 0.18 -19.57 12.00
N ASN A 515 0.72 -20.76 12.22
CA ASN A 515 1.36 -21.16 13.48
C ASN A 515 2.65 -20.37 13.82
N ILE A 516 3.31 -19.77 12.82
CA ILE A 516 4.47 -18.90 13.03
C ILE A 516 4.06 -17.51 13.54
N ILE A 517 2.82 -17.10 13.27
CA ILE A 517 2.31 -15.76 13.53
C ILE A 517 1.58 -15.73 14.88
N GLU A 518 1.93 -14.76 15.73
CA GLU A 518 1.25 -14.49 16.99
C GLU A 518 -0.02 -13.66 16.75
N GLU A 519 -0.99 -13.79 17.65
CA GLU A 519 -2.16 -12.91 17.66
C GLU A 519 -1.73 -11.46 17.98
N CYS A 520 -2.22 -10.50 17.18
CA CYS A 520 -1.81 -9.10 17.27
C CYS A 520 -3.04 -8.20 17.45
N ILE A 521 -2.83 -7.04 18.05
CA ILE A 521 -3.87 -6.02 18.24
C ILE A 521 -3.44 -4.74 17.50
N PRO A 522 -4.08 -4.38 16.36
CA PRO A 522 -3.67 -3.22 15.55
C PRO A 522 -3.90 -1.89 16.25
N ILE A 523 -4.92 -1.81 17.10
CA ILE A 523 -5.24 -0.62 17.89
C ILE A 523 -5.14 -0.98 19.38
N PRO A 524 -4.13 -0.46 20.11
CA PRO A 524 -4.00 -0.71 21.54
C PRO A 524 -5.26 -0.30 22.32
N LYS A 525 -5.57 -1.05 23.38
CA LYS A 525 -6.69 -0.72 24.27
C LYS A 525 -6.30 0.41 25.24
N GLY A 526 -7.27 1.27 25.55
CA GLY A 526 -7.15 2.34 26.55
C GLY A 526 -6.61 3.66 26.00
N THR A 527 -6.49 4.63 26.90
CA THR A 527 -6.08 6.02 26.61
C THR A 527 -4.61 6.26 26.94
N PHE A 528 -3.92 7.05 26.11
CA PHE A 528 -2.52 7.41 26.30
C PHE A 528 -2.37 8.94 26.39
N PRO A 529 -2.75 9.57 27.52
CA PRO A 529 -2.71 11.02 27.64
C PRO A 529 -1.26 11.56 27.57
N PRO A 530 -1.04 12.72 26.95
CA PRO A 530 0.27 13.35 26.89
C PRO A 530 0.71 13.82 28.28
N LYS A 531 2.03 13.93 28.48
CA LYS A 531 2.62 14.46 29.72
C LYS A 531 3.54 15.62 29.39
N ILE A 532 3.25 16.79 29.94
CA ILE A 532 4.10 17.99 29.88
C ILE A 532 4.37 18.42 31.32
N GLU A 533 5.63 18.57 31.68
CA GLU A 533 6.05 18.96 33.02
C GLU A 533 5.47 20.35 33.37
N GLY A 534 4.87 20.48 34.56
CA GLY A 534 4.28 21.73 35.06
C GLY A 534 2.88 22.05 34.55
N ALA A 535 2.29 21.25 33.65
CA ALA A 535 0.96 21.54 33.10
C ALA A 535 -0.17 21.51 34.15
N ASP A 536 -0.07 20.60 35.13
CA ASP A 536 -1.05 20.45 36.21
C ASP A 536 -1.04 21.69 37.12
N GLU A 537 0.15 22.13 37.55
CA GLU A 537 0.33 23.35 38.34
C GLU A 537 -0.07 24.60 37.55
N GLU A 538 0.35 24.72 36.29
CA GLU A 538 0.04 25.86 35.42
C GLU A 538 -1.49 26.03 35.28
N LEU A 539 -2.23 24.93 35.07
CA LEU A 539 -3.68 24.98 34.92
C LEU A 539 -4.36 25.46 36.20
N ARG A 540 -3.91 24.95 37.34
CA ARG A 540 -4.42 25.34 38.65
C ARG A 540 -4.17 26.82 38.90
N THR A 541 -2.94 27.29 38.72
CA THR A 541 -2.56 28.69 38.96
C THR A 541 -3.36 29.65 38.08
N ILE A 542 -3.43 29.43 36.76
CA ILE A 542 -4.16 30.32 35.85
C ILE A 542 -5.65 30.38 36.22
N SER A 543 -6.25 29.22 36.50
CA SER A 543 -7.68 29.16 36.82
C SER A 543 -8.01 29.81 38.16
N GLU A 544 -7.19 29.60 39.18
CA GLU A 544 -7.37 30.20 40.52
C GLU A 544 -7.15 31.71 40.49
N GLU A 545 -6.10 32.20 39.83
CA GLU A 545 -5.83 33.63 39.68
C GLU A 545 -6.96 34.35 38.94
N MET A 546 -7.45 33.76 37.85
CA MET A 546 -8.58 34.33 37.10
C MET A 546 -9.87 34.33 37.93
N ALA A 547 -10.15 33.23 38.66
CA ALA A 547 -11.30 33.15 39.54
C ALA A 547 -11.25 34.22 40.63
N ILE A 548 -10.09 34.44 41.26
CA ILE A 548 -9.88 35.49 42.26
C ILE A 548 -10.07 36.87 41.66
N ASN A 549 -9.54 37.10 40.45
CA ASN A 549 -9.70 38.38 39.76
C ASN A 549 -11.16 38.68 39.40
N LYS A 550 -11.95 37.63 39.05
CA LYS A 550 -13.36 37.76 38.68
C LYS A 550 -14.26 37.86 39.92
N TYR A 551 -14.11 36.96 40.90
CA TYR A 551 -15.04 36.77 42.04
C TYR A 551 -14.53 37.27 43.40
N GLY A 552 -13.29 37.75 43.49
CA GLY A 552 -12.71 38.29 44.72
C GLY A 552 -11.94 37.28 45.56
N ASN A 553 -11.31 37.76 46.63
CA ASN A 553 -10.56 36.95 47.60
C ASN A 553 -11.03 37.29 49.04
N PRO A 554 -11.59 36.32 49.81
CA PRO A 554 -11.77 34.91 49.46
C PRO A 554 -12.85 34.68 48.39
N LEU A 555 -12.72 33.57 47.65
CA LEU A 555 -13.72 33.15 46.66
C LEU A 555 -15.06 32.81 47.34
N PRO A 556 -16.21 33.10 46.71
CA PRO A 556 -17.49 32.57 47.15
C PRO A 556 -17.45 31.04 47.18
N GLU A 557 -18.11 30.43 48.17
CA GLU A 557 -18.03 28.98 48.39
C GLU A 557 -18.45 28.18 47.15
N ILE A 558 -19.53 28.58 46.45
CA ILE A 558 -20.00 27.94 45.21
C ILE A 558 -18.89 27.92 44.13
N VAL A 559 -18.13 29.01 44.00
CA VAL A 559 -17.05 29.15 43.01
C VAL A 559 -15.87 28.26 43.40
N ARG A 560 -15.45 28.33 44.67
CA ARG A 560 -14.33 27.56 45.23
C ARG A 560 -14.58 26.06 45.11
N THR A 561 -15.73 25.58 45.58
CA THR A 561 -16.10 24.16 45.53
C THR A 561 -16.20 23.66 44.09
N ARG A 562 -16.76 24.47 43.17
CA ARG A 562 -16.84 24.08 41.76
C ARG A 562 -15.46 23.96 41.13
N LEU A 563 -14.60 24.96 41.32
CA LEU A 563 -13.28 25.02 40.72
C LEU A 563 -12.36 23.90 41.22
N GLU A 564 -12.29 23.69 42.55
CA GLU A 564 -11.49 22.62 43.15
C GLU A 564 -11.92 21.24 42.62
N ARG A 565 -13.24 20.96 42.64
CA ARG A 565 -13.79 19.69 42.15
C ARG A 565 -13.45 19.42 40.69
N GLU A 566 -13.57 20.43 39.84
CA GLU A 566 -13.26 20.28 38.41
C GLU A 566 -11.78 20.08 38.16
N LEU A 567 -10.92 20.92 38.75
CA LEU A 567 -9.46 20.83 38.58
C LEU A 567 -8.93 19.48 39.06
N ASP A 568 -9.40 18.99 40.20
CA ASP A 568 -9.00 17.69 40.73
C ASP A 568 -9.40 16.55 39.79
N SER A 569 -10.60 16.62 39.18
CA SER A 569 -11.03 15.63 38.19
C SER A 569 -10.22 15.69 36.89
N ILE A 570 -9.97 16.90 36.36
CA ILE A 570 -9.19 17.11 35.13
C ILE A 570 -7.76 16.59 35.29
N ILE A 571 -7.10 16.94 36.41
CA ILE A 571 -5.71 16.56 36.70
C ILE A 571 -5.61 15.06 36.96
N LYS A 572 -6.49 14.50 37.80
CA LYS A 572 -6.47 13.06 38.14
C LYS A 572 -6.64 12.17 36.91
N ASN A 573 -7.44 12.60 35.94
CA ASN A 573 -7.67 11.87 34.71
C ASN A 573 -6.69 12.22 33.57
N GLY A 574 -5.69 13.08 33.82
CA GLY A 574 -4.60 13.36 32.88
C GLY A 574 -4.95 14.33 31.73
N TYR A 575 -6.01 15.15 31.88
CA TYR A 575 -6.48 16.06 30.84
C TYR A 575 -5.93 17.50 30.96
N ALA A 576 -5.13 17.79 31.99
CA ALA A 576 -4.59 19.13 32.22
C ALA A 576 -3.76 19.66 31.03
N VAL A 577 -2.96 18.78 30.40
CA VAL A 577 -2.19 19.12 29.20
C VAL A 577 -3.11 19.62 28.08
N MET A 578 -4.23 18.95 27.83
CA MET A 578 -5.18 19.39 26.78
C MET A 578 -5.74 20.78 27.06
N TYR A 579 -6.06 21.08 28.32
CA TYR A 579 -6.55 22.40 28.75
C TYR A 579 -5.49 23.48 28.53
N ILE A 580 -4.25 23.23 28.96
CA ILE A 580 -3.15 24.18 28.77
C ILE A 580 -2.87 24.44 27.29
N ILE A 581 -2.91 23.41 26.45
CA ILE A 581 -2.73 23.58 25.01
C ILE A 581 -3.87 24.39 24.39
N ALA A 582 -5.12 24.09 24.74
CA ALA A 582 -6.26 24.86 24.29
C ALA A 582 -6.16 26.33 24.72
N GLN A 583 -5.77 26.59 25.97
CA GLN A 583 -5.55 27.93 26.49
C GLN A 583 -4.47 28.70 25.71
N LYS A 584 -3.35 28.05 25.39
CA LYS A 584 -2.27 28.66 24.60
C LYS A 584 -2.71 28.93 23.16
N LEU A 585 -3.49 28.03 22.55
CA LEU A 585 -4.05 28.24 21.21
C LEU A 585 -5.01 29.45 21.19
N VAL A 586 -5.90 29.57 22.17
CA VAL A 586 -6.82 30.72 22.28
C VAL A 586 -6.04 32.02 22.49
N SER A 587 -5.11 32.03 23.46
CA SER A 587 -4.31 33.22 23.78
C SER A 587 -3.49 33.69 22.58
N LYS A 588 -2.83 32.75 21.88
CA LYS A 588 -2.05 33.06 20.68
C LYS A 588 -2.91 33.67 19.57
N SER A 589 -4.12 33.15 19.38
CA SER A 589 -5.07 33.69 18.40
C SER A 589 -5.47 35.13 18.73
N ILE A 590 -5.80 35.40 20.00
CA ILE A 590 -6.20 36.73 20.46
C ILE A 590 -5.05 37.73 20.33
N GLU A 591 -3.82 37.33 20.70
CA GLU A 591 -2.61 38.15 20.53
C GLU A 591 -2.36 38.53 19.06
N ASP A 592 -2.68 37.61 18.14
CA ASP A 592 -2.57 37.86 16.69
C ASP A 592 -3.76 38.65 16.11
N GLY A 593 -4.72 39.05 16.94
CA GLY A 593 -5.87 39.86 16.56
C GLY A 593 -7.11 39.07 16.12
N TYR A 594 -7.16 37.76 16.41
CA TYR A 594 -8.27 36.88 16.04
C TYR A 594 -9.01 36.34 17.27
N LEU A 595 -10.27 36.72 17.40
CA LEU A 595 -11.18 36.18 18.41
C LEU A 595 -11.47 34.70 18.13
N VAL A 596 -11.70 33.92 19.18
CA VAL A 596 -12.00 32.49 19.10
C VAL A 596 -13.40 32.25 19.66
N GLY A 597 -14.25 31.61 18.87
CA GLY A 597 -15.60 31.23 19.31
C GLY A 597 -15.58 29.96 20.16
N SER A 598 -16.40 29.95 21.21
CA SER A 598 -16.59 28.78 22.08
C SER A 598 -17.46 27.72 21.38
N ARG A 599 -17.18 26.43 21.58
CA ARG A 599 -17.97 25.32 21.03
C ARG A 599 -17.93 24.08 21.92
N GLY A 600 -18.92 23.21 21.75
CA GLY A 600 -18.86 21.84 22.26
C GLY A 600 -19.07 21.73 23.77
N SER A 601 -18.71 20.58 24.31
CA SER A 601 -19.00 20.23 25.70
C SER A 601 -18.11 20.95 26.72
N VAL A 602 -16.97 21.51 26.30
CA VAL A 602 -16.01 22.22 27.18
C VAL A 602 -16.63 23.44 27.87
N GLY A 603 -17.69 24.04 27.30
CA GLY A 603 -18.48 25.11 27.93
C GLY A 603 -19.16 24.72 29.24
N SER A 604 -19.20 23.43 29.58
CA SER A 604 -19.69 22.93 30.87
C SER A 604 -18.63 22.93 31.98
N SER A 605 -17.36 23.18 31.66
CA SER A 605 -16.27 23.29 32.64
C SER A 605 -16.02 24.73 33.06
N PHE A 606 -16.16 25.00 34.36
CA PHE A 606 -15.79 26.27 34.97
C PHE A 606 -14.28 26.48 34.96
N ALA A 607 -13.48 25.40 35.11
CA ALA A 607 -12.03 25.49 34.93
C ALA A 607 -11.65 25.94 33.50
N ALA A 608 -12.39 25.51 32.48
CA ALA A 608 -12.21 26.01 31.11
C ALA A 608 -12.58 27.50 30.97
N THR A 609 -13.64 27.96 31.64
CA THR A 609 -13.98 29.39 31.68
C THR A 609 -12.86 30.20 32.33
N MET A 610 -12.31 29.73 33.46
CA MET A 610 -11.29 30.45 34.23
C MET A 610 -9.90 30.38 33.60
N SER A 611 -9.61 29.34 32.81
CA SER A 611 -8.40 29.28 31.99
C SER A 611 -8.53 30.05 30.66
N GLY A 612 -9.70 30.60 30.34
CA GLY A 612 -9.90 31.39 29.12
C GLY A 612 -10.04 30.55 27.85
N ILE A 613 -10.40 29.28 27.98
CA ILE A 613 -10.66 28.37 26.84
C ILE A 613 -12.05 28.61 26.25
N THR A 614 -13.02 28.96 27.09
CA THR A 614 -14.42 29.18 26.71
C THR A 614 -14.99 30.43 27.38
N GLU A 615 -15.86 31.12 26.68
CA GLU A 615 -16.61 32.27 27.19
C GLU A 615 -17.86 31.85 27.97
N VAL A 616 -18.28 30.58 27.84
CA VAL A 616 -19.44 30.05 28.54
C VAL A 616 -19.10 29.84 30.01
N ASN A 617 -19.88 30.44 30.91
CA ASN A 617 -19.75 30.26 32.35
C ASN A 617 -20.82 29.28 32.87
N PRO A 618 -20.45 28.07 33.30
CA PRO A 618 -21.42 27.03 33.64
C PRO A 618 -21.99 27.15 35.06
N LEU A 619 -21.58 28.13 35.85
CA LEU A 619 -22.14 28.35 37.19
C LEU A 619 -23.64 28.65 37.14
N PRO A 620 -24.38 28.49 38.25
CA PRO A 620 -25.76 28.97 38.36
C PRO A 620 -25.88 30.46 38.01
N PRO A 621 -27.06 30.94 37.55
CA PRO A 621 -27.28 32.35 37.24
C PRO A 621 -26.87 33.26 38.39
N HIS A 622 -26.13 34.32 38.10
CA HIS A 622 -25.63 35.23 39.12
C HIS A 622 -25.37 36.65 38.62
N TYR A 623 -25.40 37.59 39.58
CA TYR A 623 -24.81 38.91 39.42
C TYR A 623 -23.38 38.92 39.94
N ILE A 624 -22.50 39.70 39.30
CA ILE A 624 -21.14 39.96 39.77
C ILE A 624 -20.73 41.42 39.54
N CYS A 625 -20.23 42.07 40.59
CA CYS A 625 -19.80 43.47 40.51
C CYS A 625 -18.36 43.53 40.01
N ALA A 626 -18.13 44.19 38.87
CA ALA A 626 -16.78 44.36 38.34
C ALA A 626 -15.82 45.11 39.29
N LYS A 627 -16.36 46.02 40.11
CA LYS A 627 -15.62 46.90 41.02
C LYS A 627 -15.35 46.28 42.39
N CYS A 628 -16.38 45.98 43.17
CA CYS A 628 -16.22 45.45 44.53
C CYS A 628 -16.27 43.91 44.63
N LYS A 629 -16.44 43.21 43.50
CA LYS A 629 -16.47 41.73 43.40
C LYS A 629 -17.61 41.06 44.16
N LYS A 630 -18.60 41.82 44.64
CA LYS A 630 -19.80 41.26 45.26
C LYS A 630 -20.57 40.38 44.27
N THR A 631 -21.02 39.21 44.72
CA THR A 631 -21.76 38.23 43.92
C THR A 631 -23.11 37.88 44.55
N GLU A 632 -24.10 37.55 43.73
CA GLU A 632 -25.42 37.06 44.15
C GLU A 632 -25.85 35.91 43.22
N PHE A 633 -25.92 34.69 43.75
CA PHE A 633 -26.25 33.46 43.00
C PHE A 633 -27.71 33.05 43.20
N PHE A 634 -28.33 32.54 42.12
CA PHE A 634 -29.68 31.98 42.11
C PHE A 634 -29.61 30.48 41.85
N VAL A 635 -29.87 29.68 42.89
CA VAL A 635 -29.71 28.20 42.87
C VAL A 635 -31.02 27.44 42.99
N ASP A 636 -32.15 28.14 43.08
CA ASP A 636 -33.49 27.56 43.23
C ASP A 636 -34.07 27.03 41.91
N GLY A 637 -33.36 27.20 40.79
CA GLY A 637 -33.79 26.78 39.46
C GLY A 637 -34.90 27.63 38.85
N SER A 638 -35.28 28.74 39.49
CA SER A 638 -36.31 29.66 38.97
C SER A 638 -35.84 30.43 37.73
N ILE A 639 -34.52 30.54 37.55
CA ILE A 639 -33.87 31.26 36.46
C ILE A 639 -32.97 30.27 35.72
N ALA A 640 -33.09 30.21 34.40
CA ALA A 640 -32.32 29.28 33.58
C ALA A 640 -30.94 29.84 33.21
N SER A 641 -30.87 31.11 32.80
CA SER A 641 -29.62 31.80 32.42
C SER A 641 -29.48 33.11 33.18
N GLY A 642 -28.26 33.43 33.59
CA GLY A 642 -27.91 34.75 34.11
C GLY A 642 -28.13 35.87 33.10
N PHE A 643 -28.12 35.58 31.79
CA PHE A 643 -28.41 36.60 30.78
C PHE A 643 -29.86 37.08 30.81
N ASP A 644 -30.78 36.25 31.36
CA ASP A 644 -32.19 36.60 31.53
C ASP A 644 -32.45 37.48 32.77
N LEU A 645 -31.43 37.68 33.62
CA LEU A 645 -31.55 38.56 34.78
C LEU A 645 -31.79 40.02 34.33
N PRO A 646 -32.67 40.77 35.02
CA PRO A 646 -32.83 42.20 34.75
C PRO A 646 -31.56 42.97 35.13
N ASP A 647 -31.37 44.16 34.57
CA ASP A 647 -30.24 45.00 34.96
C ASP A 647 -30.41 45.47 36.42
N LYS A 648 -29.34 45.37 37.20
CA LYS A 648 -29.34 45.67 38.64
C LYS A 648 -28.05 46.40 39.02
N PHE A 649 -28.14 47.42 39.87
CA PHE A 649 -26.97 48.09 40.43
C PHE A 649 -26.49 47.38 41.70
N CYS A 650 -25.17 47.32 41.88
CA CYS A 650 -24.54 46.77 43.06
C CYS A 650 -24.92 47.60 44.30
N PRO A 651 -25.52 46.99 45.34
CA PRO A 651 -25.97 47.71 46.52
C PRO A 651 -24.81 48.26 47.37
N GLU A 652 -23.59 47.76 47.19
CA GLU A 652 -22.42 48.18 47.99
C GLU A 652 -21.66 49.36 47.37
N CYS A 653 -21.52 49.41 46.04
CA CYS A 653 -20.67 50.41 45.39
C CYS A 653 -21.36 51.19 44.25
N GLY A 654 -22.61 50.86 43.94
CA GLY A 654 -23.41 51.54 42.91
C GLY A 654 -23.05 51.21 41.46
N GLU A 655 -22.07 50.33 41.23
CA GLU A 655 -21.68 49.88 39.89
C GLU A 655 -22.76 48.99 39.27
N LEU A 656 -22.98 49.06 37.95
CA LEU A 656 -23.91 48.16 37.28
C LEU A 656 -23.39 46.71 37.37
N TYR A 657 -24.23 45.76 37.76
CA TYR A 657 -23.83 44.35 37.82
C TYR A 657 -23.63 43.78 36.42
N VAL A 658 -22.61 42.92 36.30
CA VAL A 658 -22.49 41.97 35.19
C VAL A 658 -23.36 40.75 35.52
N LYS A 659 -23.98 40.17 34.49
CA LYS A 659 -24.91 39.05 34.59
C LYS A 659 -24.33 37.85 33.86
N ASP A 660 -24.26 36.69 34.50
CA ASP A 660 -23.59 35.52 33.95
C ASP A 660 -24.09 34.22 34.59
N GLY A 661 -23.66 33.07 34.07
CA GLY A 661 -24.01 31.74 34.59
C GLY A 661 -25.13 31.04 33.83
N GLN A 662 -24.85 29.86 33.29
CA GLN A 662 -25.75 29.10 32.41
C GLN A 662 -26.25 27.79 33.05
N ASN A 663 -25.90 27.53 34.31
CA ASN A 663 -26.30 26.36 35.08
C ASN A 663 -26.00 25.02 34.40
N ILE A 664 -24.78 24.86 33.88
CA ILE A 664 -24.39 23.67 33.10
C ILE A 664 -23.60 22.69 34.01
N PRO A 665 -24.01 21.42 34.11
CA PRO A 665 -23.29 20.43 34.90
C PRO A 665 -21.99 20.01 34.22
N PHE A 666 -20.91 19.93 35.00
CA PHE A 666 -19.57 19.57 34.53
C PHE A 666 -19.50 18.16 33.94
N GLU A 667 -20.35 17.28 34.45
CA GLU A 667 -20.41 15.86 34.11
C GLU A 667 -20.83 15.63 32.65
N VAL A 668 -21.35 16.66 31.96
CA VAL A 668 -21.56 16.65 30.50
C VAL A 668 -20.23 16.54 29.75
N PHE A 669 -19.15 17.07 30.30
CA PHE A 669 -17.81 17.04 29.72
C PHE A 669 -17.11 15.71 30.01
N LEU A 670 -16.85 15.39 31.29
CA LEU A 670 -16.01 14.26 31.72
C LEU A 670 -16.76 13.04 32.25
N GLY A 671 -18.10 13.05 32.27
CA GLY A 671 -18.86 12.04 33.00
C GLY A 671 -18.72 12.18 34.51
N PHE A 672 -19.17 11.17 35.25
CA PHE A 672 -19.10 11.16 36.72
C PHE A 672 -17.79 10.56 37.23
N GLU A 673 -17.24 9.57 36.50
CA GLU A 673 -16.05 8.83 36.92
C GLU A 673 -14.81 9.14 36.06
N GLY A 674 -14.92 10.09 35.11
CA GLY A 674 -13.87 10.29 34.10
C GLY A 674 -13.92 9.23 33.00
N ASP A 675 -15.03 8.52 32.88
CA ASP A 675 -15.30 7.42 31.96
C ASP A 675 -15.59 7.88 30.53
N LYS A 676 -15.80 9.18 30.35
CA LYS A 676 -15.93 9.82 29.04
C LYS A 676 -14.62 10.47 28.64
N GLU A 677 -14.11 10.12 27.46
CA GLU A 677 -13.01 10.81 26.80
C GLU A 677 -13.53 12.11 26.18
N PRO A 678 -13.10 13.30 26.65
CA PRO A 678 -13.61 14.57 26.15
C PRO A 678 -12.77 15.14 25.00
N ASP A 679 -13.42 15.88 24.12
CA ASP A 679 -12.81 16.75 23.12
C ASP A 679 -12.93 18.23 23.53
N ILE A 680 -11.94 19.05 23.15
CA ILE A 680 -11.99 20.51 23.33
C ILE A 680 -12.15 21.15 21.94
N ASP A 681 -13.35 21.68 21.69
CA ASP A 681 -13.68 22.33 20.43
C ASP A 681 -13.43 23.85 20.50
N LEU A 682 -12.67 24.36 19.53
CA LEU A 682 -12.37 25.80 19.39
C LEU A 682 -12.72 26.27 17.98
N ASN A 683 -13.54 27.31 17.86
CA ASN A 683 -13.89 27.91 16.57
C ASN A 683 -12.95 29.08 16.25
N PHE A 684 -11.83 28.78 15.60
CA PHE A 684 -10.94 29.82 15.05
C PHE A 684 -11.55 30.45 13.79
N ALA A 685 -11.18 31.70 13.50
CA ALA A 685 -11.44 32.30 12.20
C ALA A 685 -10.84 31.43 11.08
N GLY A 686 -11.56 31.26 9.97
CA GLY A 686 -11.12 30.39 8.87
C GLY A 686 -9.74 30.75 8.31
N GLU A 687 -9.39 32.04 8.28
CA GLU A 687 -8.07 32.52 7.85
C GLU A 687 -6.95 32.26 8.87
N TYR A 688 -7.28 31.99 10.13
CA TYR A 688 -6.32 31.73 11.21
C TYR A 688 -6.15 30.24 11.52
N GLN A 689 -7.11 29.40 11.13
CA GLN A 689 -7.14 27.96 11.47
C GLN A 689 -5.81 27.24 11.15
N LEU A 690 -5.20 27.50 9.99
CA LEU A 690 -3.92 26.89 9.61
C LEU A 690 -2.75 27.32 10.51
N LYS A 691 -2.76 28.56 11.02
CA LYS A 691 -1.73 29.04 11.97
C LYS A 691 -1.90 28.39 13.33
N ALA A 692 -3.15 28.25 13.80
CA ALA A 692 -3.45 27.51 15.02
C ALA A 692 -2.99 26.04 14.91
N HIS A 693 -3.25 25.38 13.77
CA HIS A 693 -2.75 24.03 13.51
C HIS A 693 -1.21 23.97 13.52
N LYS A 694 -0.49 24.86 12.82
CA LYS A 694 0.99 24.86 12.83
C LYS A 694 1.56 25.15 14.21
N TYR A 695 0.86 25.91 15.05
CA TYR A 695 1.31 26.20 16.41
C TYR A 695 1.26 24.96 17.32
N THR A 696 0.40 23.97 17.06
CA THR A 696 0.42 22.72 17.84
C THR A 696 1.73 21.95 17.67
N GLU A 697 2.39 22.04 16.50
CA GLU A 697 3.73 21.46 16.29
C GLU A 697 4.81 22.16 17.12
N HIS A 698 4.66 23.46 17.42
CA HIS A 698 5.56 24.14 18.35
C HIS A 698 5.37 23.64 19.79
N LEU A 699 4.14 23.28 20.15
CA LEU A 699 3.77 22.84 21.50
C LEU A 699 4.09 21.36 21.74
N PHE A 700 3.83 20.49 20.76
CA PHE A 700 4.02 19.04 20.87
C PHE A 700 5.28 18.50 20.17
N GLY A 701 5.94 19.34 19.36
CA GLY A 701 7.01 18.93 18.45
C GLY A 701 6.48 18.63 17.04
N GLU A 702 7.33 18.82 16.03
CA GLU A 702 7.01 18.42 14.66
C GLU A 702 6.90 16.88 14.59
N GLY A 703 5.80 16.40 14.01
CA GLY A 703 5.64 14.99 13.66
C GLY A 703 6.73 14.57 12.66
N LYS A 704 7.19 13.32 12.77
CA LYS A 704 8.17 12.75 11.83
C LYS A 704 7.50 11.97 10.72
#